data_AF-A0A931Z015-F1
#
_entry.id   AF-A0A931Z015-F1
#
_cell.length_a   1.000
_cell.length_b   1.000
_cell.length_c   1.000
_cell.angle_alpha   90.00
_cell.angle_beta   90.00
_cell.angle_gamma   90.00
#
_symmetry.space_group_name_H-M   'P 1'
#
loop_
_entity.id
_entity.type
_entity.pdbx_description
1 polymer ?
#
loop_
_entity_poly.entity_id
_entity_poly.type
_entity_poly.pdbx_seq_one_letter_code
_entity_poly.pdbx_strand_id
1 'polypeptide(L)'
;MRALRTALVIGASGLVGGALVRALERSGVEVTATGHSRAAGMSALDVREAAAVEQCVAAAKPDVIFLAVNVPGGVDRCEEQPDAADAVNVQGTKHVAAAAAQHGATLVYYSTDYVFDGKSGPYAEEDPPNPISVYGRTKLEAEQIVRERVPRHLIVRTTAVYGWDRGSRNFAMQVWERLGGGQPLRVPHDQLCNPTLAEYLAETSLRLVQEGVEGVVNVVGRDRMSRADLARQLARAMALDPALVTAVPTSELSQKAPRPLAGGLKIDKLARLLGTEPLDLAESLKRFRRGWRADTHTTGAPTAGARAAAGEAEQLKQEILEKVRRYWEVAHQPQPFVPRKSRVNYAGRVYGPEELVNLVDASLDFWLTLGPWGDLFEAKLRKYLGCRDVVLVNSGSTANLTAVMALMSPLLDNPLRPGDEVITPAVTFPSTLAPLVHGGLVPVFVDCEVGTYNVNPRLLAGAIGPKTRALVLPHTLGNPFDLDVVMDLVKRHTLYLIEDTCDALGGTWRGKPVGTFGDLATLSFFPAHHITMGEGGAVVVNNPRLATIVRSVRDWGRACWCAPGESNTCGKRFGWELGELPRGYDHKYIYSTLGYNFKPTDLQAAIGVAQLDRLAGFVAKRREHFVRLSVALAPFRDRLVLPTEDPRAQPSWFGFPITVREGVSRAALVQALETANIETRQVFGGNILKQPGYRDITRRVHGTLAETDRIMRDTFFIGVYPGLTDGMLEFVARAFGEFFSRR
;
A
#
# COMPACT_ATOMS: atom_id res chain seq x y z
N MET A 1 12.94 -17.42 -5.29
CA MET A 1 11.50 -17.70 -5.50
C MET A 1 11.35 -18.50 -6.79
N ARG A 2 10.60 -19.60 -6.75
CA ARG A 2 10.18 -20.31 -7.98
C ARG A 2 9.28 -19.36 -8.78
N ALA A 3 9.57 -19.19 -10.07
CA ALA A 3 8.69 -18.45 -10.97
C ALA A 3 7.49 -19.34 -11.32
N LEU A 4 6.38 -19.17 -10.60
CA LEU A 4 5.10 -19.78 -10.94
C LEU A 4 4.51 -19.05 -12.14
N ARG A 5 4.23 -19.77 -13.23
CA ARG A 5 3.63 -19.22 -14.45
C ARG A 5 2.18 -19.66 -14.59
N THR A 6 1.88 -20.93 -14.29
CA THR A 6 0.54 -21.50 -14.43
C THR A 6 0.07 -22.17 -13.14
N ALA A 7 -1.20 -22.00 -12.78
CA ALA A 7 -1.82 -22.62 -11.62
C ALA A 7 -3.20 -23.19 -11.96
N LEU A 8 -3.53 -24.36 -11.38
CA LEU A 8 -4.85 -24.96 -11.43
C LEU A 8 -5.49 -24.89 -10.05
N VAL A 9 -6.65 -24.24 -9.92
CA VAL A 9 -7.42 -24.18 -8.68
C VAL A 9 -8.66 -25.06 -8.81
N ILE A 10 -8.66 -26.19 -8.09
CA ILE A 10 -9.79 -27.11 -8.01
C ILE A 10 -10.61 -26.78 -6.77
N GLY A 11 -11.89 -26.46 -6.96
CA GLY A 11 -12.75 -25.93 -5.89
C GLY A 11 -12.79 -24.40 -5.84
N ALA A 12 -12.55 -23.74 -6.98
CA ALA A 12 -12.53 -22.28 -7.13
C ALA A 12 -13.84 -21.57 -6.75
N SER A 13 -14.97 -22.28 -6.78
CA SER A 13 -16.27 -21.76 -6.33
C SER A 13 -16.43 -21.70 -4.80
N GLY A 14 -15.51 -22.31 -4.05
CA GLY A 14 -15.49 -22.26 -2.58
C GLY A 14 -14.74 -21.04 -2.05
N LEU A 15 -14.94 -20.73 -0.76
CA LEU A 15 -14.36 -19.56 -0.11
C LEU A 15 -12.83 -19.45 -0.27
N VAL A 16 -12.10 -20.56 -0.03
CA VAL A 16 -10.64 -20.60 -0.15
C VAL A 16 -10.22 -20.62 -1.62
N GLY A 17 -10.91 -21.40 -2.46
CA GLY A 17 -10.64 -21.46 -3.90
C GLY A 17 -10.77 -20.10 -4.59
N GLY A 18 -11.84 -19.36 -4.32
CA GLY A 18 -12.04 -18.02 -4.87
C GLY A 18 -10.99 -17.02 -4.37
N ALA A 19 -10.59 -17.12 -3.10
CA ALA A 19 -9.49 -16.32 -2.56
C ALA A 19 -8.15 -16.62 -3.23
N LEU A 20 -7.88 -17.89 -3.58
CA LEU A 20 -6.68 -18.31 -4.30
C LEU A 20 -6.64 -17.78 -5.72
N VAL A 21 -7.74 -17.88 -6.48
CA VAL A 21 -7.84 -17.33 -7.84
C VAL A 21 -7.44 -15.85 -7.82
N ARG A 22 -8.07 -15.05 -6.94
CA ARG A 22 -7.74 -13.62 -6.80
C ARG A 22 -6.28 -13.37 -6.39
N ALA A 23 -5.71 -14.18 -5.50
CA ALA A 23 -4.32 -14.04 -5.07
C ALA A 23 -3.32 -14.36 -6.20
N LEU A 24 -3.62 -15.38 -7.00
CA LEU A 24 -2.82 -15.80 -8.14
C LEU A 24 -2.85 -14.78 -9.28
N GLU A 25 -4.04 -14.29 -9.64
CA GLU A 25 -4.23 -13.26 -10.68
C GLU A 25 -3.50 -11.96 -10.32
N ARG A 26 -3.62 -11.48 -9.07
CA ARG A 26 -2.86 -10.33 -8.58
C ARG A 26 -1.34 -10.52 -8.65
N SER A 27 -0.87 -11.75 -8.65
CA SER A 27 0.54 -12.10 -8.74
C SER A 27 1.00 -12.35 -10.18
N GLY A 28 0.12 -12.16 -11.17
CA GLY A 28 0.42 -12.36 -12.59
C GLY A 28 0.56 -13.82 -13.00
N VAL A 29 0.03 -14.77 -12.22
CA VAL A 29 0.02 -16.20 -12.55
C VAL A 29 -1.20 -16.50 -13.43
N GLU A 30 -1.02 -17.26 -14.50
CA GLU A 30 -2.12 -17.73 -15.35
C GLU A 30 -2.92 -18.80 -14.59
N VAL A 31 -4.23 -18.58 -14.42
CA VAL A 31 -5.08 -19.44 -13.58
C VAL A 31 -6.10 -20.20 -14.42
N THR A 32 -6.09 -21.53 -14.29
CA THR A 32 -7.24 -22.36 -14.65
C THR A 32 -8.07 -22.62 -13.40
N ALA A 33 -9.33 -22.14 -13.38
CA ALA A 33 -10.24 -22.31 -12.25
C ALA A 33 -11.31 -23.37 -12.55
N THR A 34 -11.54 -24.29 -11.61
CA THR A 34 -12.60 -25.30 -11.72
C THR A 34 -13.47 -25.40 -10.47
N GLY A 35 -14.75 -25.72 -10.66
CA GLY A 35 -15.74 -25.95 -9.60
C GLY A 35 -16.66 -27.11 -9.94
N HIS A 36 -17.47 -27.57 -8.99
CA HIS A 36 -18.38 -28.71 -9.22
C HIS A 36 -19.39 -28.46 -10.35
N SER A 37 -19.80 -27.20 -10.53
CA SER A 37 -20.67 -26.73 -11.61
C SER A 37 -19.98 -25.64 -12.44
N ARG A 38 -20.35 -25.54 -13.72
CA ARG A 38 -19.84 -24.48 -14.61
C ARG A 38 -20.36 -23.11 -14.18
N ALA A 39 -19.49 -22.11 -14.13
CA ALA A 39 -19.86 -20.70 -13.93
C ALA A 39 -18.94 -19.79 -14.77
N ALA A 40 -19.22 -18.48 -14.81
CA ALA A 40 -18.39 -17.54 -15.56
C ALA A 40 -16.93 -17.61 -15.07
N GLY A 41 -15.97 -17.76 -16.01
CA GLY A 41 -14.55 -17.86 -15.70
C GLY A 41 -14.09 -19.19 -15.08
N MET A 42 -14.96 -20.20 -14.93
CA MET A 42 -14.57 -21.50 -14.37
C MET A 42 -15.22 -22.70 -15.08
N SER A 43 -14.45 -23.78 -15.21
CA SER A 43 -14.92 -25.04 -15.82
C SER A 43 -15.50 -25.98 -14.77
N ALA A 44 -16.49 -26.80 -15.18
CA ALA A 44 -17.00 -27.86 -14.31
C ALA A 44 -15.96 -28.97 -14.19
N LEU A 45 -15.70 -29.42 -12.95
CA LEU A 45 -14.84 -30.56 -12.66
C LEU A 45 -15.39 -31.31 -11.45
N ASP A 46 -15.67 -32.60 -11.63
CA ASP A 46 -15.96 -33.52 -10.54
C ASP A 46 -14.70 -34.33 -10.21
N VAL A 47 -14.13 -34.12 -9.03
CA VAL A 47 -12.91 -34.83 -8.61
C VAL A 47 -13.12 -36.33 -8.46
N ARG A 48 -14.36 -36.81 -8.37
CA ARG A 48 -14.69 -38.23 -8.31
C ARG A 48 -14.43 -38.95 -9.63
N GLU A 49 -14.38 -38.22 -10.73
CA GLU A 49 -14.18 -38.76 -12.08
C GLU A 49 -12.70 -38.69 -12.48
N ALA A 50 -11.97 -39.79 -12.29
CA ALA A 50 -10.52 -39.85 -12.52
C ALA A 50 -10.10 -39.34 -13.92
N ALA A 51 -10.83 -39.74 -14.96
CA ALA A 51 -10.55 -39.33 -16.34
C ALA A 51 -10.73 -37.82 -16.56
N ALA A 52 -11.73 -37.20 -15.92
CA ALA A 52 -11.97 -35.77 -16.03
C ALA A 52 -10.89 -34.96 -15.31
N VAL A 53 -10.42 -35.44 -14.16
CA VAL A 53 -9.29 -34.82 -13.43
C VAL A 53 -8.02 -34.87 -14.28
N GLU A 54 -7.68 -36.04 -14.83
CA GLU A 54 -6.50 -36.20 -15.66
C GLU A 54 -6.56 -35.31 -16.91
N GLN A 55 -7.70 -35.30 -17.61
CA GLN A 55 -7.89 -34.44 -18.78
C GLN A 55 -7.74 -32.95 -18.43
N CYS A 56 -8.27 -32.52 -17.28
CA CYS A 56 -8.18 -31.13 -16.82
C CYS A 56 -6.72 -30.74 -16.51
N VAL A 57 -5.99 -31.58 -15.78
CA VAL A 57 -4.58 -31.32 -15.42
C VAL A 57 -3.70 -31.32 -16.67
N ALA A 58 -3.90 -32.28 -17.59
CA ALA A 58 -3.16 -32.37 -18.85
C ALA A 58 -3.40 -31.14 -19.75
N ALA A 59 -4.61 -30.60 -19.77
CA ALA A 59 -4.94 -29.40 -20.53
C ALA A 59 -4.34 -28.13 -19.89
N ALA A 60 -4.44 -28.00 -18.56
CA ALA A 60 -3.98 -26.81 -17.83
C ALA A 60 -2.45 -26.71 -17.71
N LYS A 61 -1.73 -27.84 -17.76
CA LYS A 61 -0.27 -27.93 -17.58
C LYS A 61 0.24 -27.06 -16.42
N PRO A 62 -0.29 -27.24 -15.20
CA PRO A 62 -0.03 -26.33 -14.10
C PRO A 62 1.36 -26.56 -13.45
N ASP A 63 2.04 -25.49 -13.06
CA ASP A 63 3.20 -25.59 -12.16
C ASP A 63 2.77 -26.03 -10.75
N VAL A 64 1.56 -25.62 -10.34
CA VAL A 64 0.95 -25.90 -9.04
C VAL A 64 -0.56 -26.16 -9.16
N ILE A 65 -1.03 -27.17 -8.44
CA ILE A 65 -2.46 -27.48 -8.26
C ILE A 65 -2.84 -27.14 -6.82
N PHE A 66 -3.83 -26.27 -6.65
CA PHE A 66 -4.47 -26.03 -5.36
C PHE A 66 -5.76 -26.83 -5.26
N LEU A 67 -5.80 -27.83 -4.37
CA LEU A 67 -6.96 -28.69 -4.13
C LEU A 67 -7.78 -28.16 -2.95
N ALA A 68 -8.69 -27.23 -3.21
CA ALA A 68 -9.55 -26.55 -2.23
C ALA A 68 -11.00 -27.07 -2.27
N VAL A 69 -11.18 -28.40 -2.34
CA VAL A 69 -12.49 -29.06 -2.41
C VAL A 69 -13.02 -29.37 -1.01
N ASN A 70 -14.33 -29.22 -0.84
CA ASN A 70 -15.05 -29.66 0.35
C ASN A 70 -16.24 -30.54 -0.03
N VAL A 71 -16.70 -31.34 0.94
CA VAL A 71 -17.95 -32.09 0.83
C VAL A 71 -19.11 -31.10 1.02
N PRO A 72 -20.06 -31.00 0.07
CA PRO A 72 -21.25 -30.17 0.24
C PRO A 72 -21.99 -30.55 1.53
N GLY A 73 -22.40 -29.55 2.33
CA GLY A 73 -23.01 -29.77 3.65
C GLY A 73 -22.03 -29.85 4.81
N GLY A 74 -20.71 -29.83 4.55
CA GLY A 74 -19.67 -29.64 5.57
C GLY A 74 -19.47 -30.85 6.49
N VAL A 75 -19.00 -30.57 7.70
CA VAL A 75 -18.52 -31.59 8.65
C VAL A 75 -19.63 -32.58 9.06
N ASP A 76 -20.83 -32.09 9.40
CA ASP A 76 -21.94 -32.96 9.82
C ASP A 76 -22.42 -33.86 8.70
N ARG A 77 -22.40 -33.37 7.45
CA ARG A 77 -22.77 -34.19 6.29
C ARG A 77 -21.79 -35.33 6.06
N CYS A 78 -20.51 -35.14 6.39
CA CYS A 78 -19.53 -36.22 6.30
C CYS A 78 -19.83 -37.35 7.28
N GLU A 79 -20.34 -37.02 8.48
CA GLU A 79 -20.74 -38.02 9.47
C GLU A 79 -22.00 -38.77 9.03
N GLU A 80 -22.97 -38.06 8.44
CA GLU A 80 -24.22 -38.65 7.93
C GLU A 80 -23.99 -39.51 6.67
N GLN A 81 -23.02 -39.15 5.84
CA GLN A 81 -22.74 -39.81 4.55
C GLN A 81 -21.23 -40.13 4.40
N PRO A 82 -20.72 -41.12 5.15
CA PRO A 82 -19.29 -41.45 5.13
C PRO A 82 -18.76 -41.82 3.74
N ASP A 83 -19.53 -42.58 2.95
CA ASP A 83 -19.12 -43.01 1.61
C ASP A 83 -19.02 -41.83 0.63
N ALA A 84 -19.93 -40.86 0.74
CA ALA A 84 -19.87 -39.63 -0.05
C ALA A 84 -18.69 -38.75 0.35
N ALA A 85 -18.37 -38.71 1.64
CA ALA A 85 -17.19 -38.02 2.15
C ALA A 85 -15.90 -38.68 1.65
N ASP A 86 -15.83 -40.01 1.65
CA ASP A 86 -14.70 -40.77 1.10
C ASP A 86 -14.50 -40.50 -0.39
N ALA A 87 -15.58 -40.60 -1.18
CA ALA A 87 -15.54 -40.38 -2.62
C ALA A 87 -14.94 -39.01 -2.99
N VAL A 88 -15.24 -37.97 -2.22
CA VAL A 88 -14.73 -36.61 -2.47
C VAL A 88 -13.37 -36.38 -1.83
N ASN A 89 -13.23 -36.59 -0.52
CA ASN A 89 -12.01 -36.24 0.22
C ASN A 89 -10.87 -37.23 -0.04
N VAL A 90 -11.16 -38.53 -0.18
CA VAL A 90 -10.15 -39.59 -0.31
C VAL A 90 -9.95 -39.94 -1.78
N GLN A 91 -10.99 -40.46 -2.47
CA GLN A 91 -10.85 -40.87 -3.88
C GLN A 91 -10.57 -39.66 -4.79
N GLY A 92 -11.25 -38.53 -4.57
CA GLY A 92 -10.96 -37.30 -5.31
C GLY A 92 -9.52 -36.81 -5.14
N THR A 93 -8.98 -36.86 -3.91
CA THR A 93 -7.56 -36.53 -3.67
C THR A 93 -6.63 -37.52 -4.35
N LYS A 94 -6.96 -38.82 -4.35
CA LYS A 94 -6.20 -39.86 -5.03
C LYS A 94 -6.09 -39.60 -6.54
N HIS A 95 -7.18 -39.17 -7.19
CA HIS A 95 -7.19 -38.83 -8.60
C HIS A 95 -6.30 -37.60 -8.89
N VAL A 96 -6.46 -36.54 -8.11
CA VAL A 96 -5.67 -35.30 -8.28
C VAL A 96 -4.19 -35.54 -7.98
N ALA A 97 -3.87 -36.34 -6.95
CA ALA A 97 -2.50 -36.72 -6.61
C ALA A 97 -1.83 -37.52 -7.73
N ALA A 98 -2.54 -38.48 -8.34
CA ALA A 98 -2.02 -39.23 -9.48
C ALA A 98 -1.71 -38.31 -10.68
N ALA A 99 -2.66 -37.44 -11.04
CA ALA A 99 -2.47 -36.47 -12.12
C ALA A 99 -1.34 -35.47 -11.82
N ALA A 100 -1.24 -34.96 -10.59
CA ALA A 100 -0.17 -34.07 -10.16
C ALA A 100 1.20 -34.74 -10.30
N ALA A 101 1.34 -35.98 -9.85
CA ALA A 101 2.58 -36.75 -9.96
C ALA A 101 2.96 -37.02 -11.43
N GLN A 102 1.98 -37.40 -12.26
CA GLN A 102 2.20 -37.70 -13.68
C GLN A 102 2.68 -36.47 -14.48
N HIS A 103 2.08 -35.30 -14.22
CA HIS A 103 2.44 -34.04 -14.88
C HIS A 103 3.53 -33.25 -14.14
N GLY A 104 4.05 -33.81 -13.05
CA GLY A 104 5.07 -33.19 -12.23
C GLY A 104 4.62 -31.92 -11.52
N ALA A 105 3.33 -31.61 -11.39
CA ALA A 105 2.86 -30.40 -10.72
C ALA A 105 3.08 -30.45 -9.19
N THR A 106 3.29 -29.30 -8.56
CA THR A 106 3.27 -29.21 -7.09
C THR A 106 1.82 -29.32 -6.61
N LEU A 107 1.50 -30.19 -5.65
CA LEU A 107 0.14 -30.28 -5.08
C LEU A 107 0.04 -29.56 -3.72
N VAL A 108 -0.85 -28.57 -3.63
CA VAL A 108 -1.24 -27.93 -2.38
C VAL A 108 -2.57 -28.49 -1.91
N TYR A 109 -2.56 -29.16 -0.77
CA TYR A 109 -3.74 -29.79 -0.17
C TYR A 109 -4.19 -29.04 1.09
N TYR A 110 -5.49 -28.75 1.19
CA TYR A 110 -6.07 -28.10 2.38
C TYR A 110 -6.69 -29.13 3.34
N SER A 111 -6.06 -29.25 4.50
CA SER A 111 -6.47 -30.06 5.64
C SER A 111 -6.99 -29.19 6.79
N THR A 112 -7.13 -29.77 7.99
CA THR A 112 -7.88 -29.21 9.11
C THR A 112 -7.29 -29.62 10.45
N ASP A 113 -7.55 -28.86 11.52
CA ASP A 113 -7.31 -29.29 12.90
C ASP A 113 -8.19 -30.48 13.36
N TYR A 114 -9.22 -30.85 12.59
CA TYR A 114 -10.06 -32.03 12.88
C TYR A 114 -9.34 -33.36 12.67
N VAL A 115 -8.10 -33.35 12.15
CA VAL A 115 -7.22 -34.54 12.17
C VAL A 115 -6.76 -34.90 13.59
N PHE A 116 -7.02 -34.04 14.59
CA PHE A 116 -6.73 -34.27 16.01
C PHE A 116 -8.00 -34.48 16.83
N ASP A 117 -7.84 -34.98 18.06
CA ASP A 117 -8.95 -35.28 18.98
C ASP A 117 -9.47 -34.06 19.75
N GLY A 118 -8.73 -32.95 19.74
CA GLY A 118 -9.08 -31.73 20.46
C GLY A 118 -9.01 -31.85 21.99
N LYS A 119 -8.20 -32.76 22.55
CA LYS A 119 -7.99 -32.86 24.01
C LYS A 119 -6.85 -31.99 24.53
N SER A 120 -5.80 -31.81 23.73
CA SER A 120 -4.53 -31.22 24.17
C SER A 120 -4.02 -30.09 23.26
N GLY A 121 -4.89 -29.51 22.42
CA GLY A 121 -4.46 -28.45 21.52
C GLY A 121 -4.04 -27.16 22.25
N PRO A 122 -3.31 -26.25 21.58
CA PRO A 122 -3.04 -26.25 20.14
C PRO A 122 -1.98 -27.27 19.70
N TYR A 123 -2.15 -27.84 18.51
CA TYR A 123 -1.29 -28.91 17.98
C TYR A 123 -0.19 -28.39 17.03
N ALA A 124 1.01 -28.95 17.14
CA ALA A 124 2.12 -28.79 16.20
C ALA A 124 1.90 -29.65 14.94
N GLU A 125 2.67 -29.38 13.89
CA GLU A 125 2.66 -30.18 12.66
C GLU A 125 3.09 -31.64 12.91
N GLU A 126 3.99 -31.85 13.87
CA GLU A 126 4.58 -33.15 14.23
C GLU A 126 3.77 -33.93 15.27
N ASP A 127 2.74 -33.33 15.88
CA ASP A 127 1.89 -34.03 16.84
C ASP A 127 1.13 -35.18 16.14
N PRO A 128 0.93 -36.33 16.81
CA PRO A 128 0.27 -37.47 16.20
C PRO A 128 -1.22 -37.18 15.98
N PRO A 129 -1.74 -37.33 14.75
CA PRO A 129 -3.16 -37.13 14.47
C PRO A 129 -3.99 -38.30 15.04
N ASN A 130 -5.16 -37.99 15.57
CA ASN A 130 -6.10 -38.93 16.15
C ASN A 130 -7.54 -38.42 15.94
N PRO A 131 -8.07 -38.49 14.70
CA PRO A 131 -9.34 -37.87 14.37
C PRO A 131 -10.51 -38.60 15.03
N ILE A 132 -11.45 -37.83 15.57
CA ILE A 132 -12.65 -38.37 16.23
C ILE A 132 -13.91 -38.34 15.34
N SER A 133 -13.84 -37.71 14.16
CA SER A 133 -14.96 -37.58 13.21
C SER A 133 -14.64 -38.17 11.85
N VAL A 134 -15.66 -38.52 11.05
CA VAL A 134 -15.47 -38.99 9.67
C VAL A 134 -14.78 -37.94 8.80
N TYR A 135 -15.10 -36.66 9.00
CA TYR A 135 -14.42 -35.55 8.31
C TYR A 135 -12.91 -35.52 8.62
N GLY A 136 -12.55 -35.60 9.90
CA GLY A 136 -11.16 -35.64 10.34
C GLY A 136 -10.40 -36.84 9.79
N ARG A 137 -11.02 -38.03 9.83
CA ARG A 137 -10.46 -39.28 9.30
C ARG A 137 -10.16 -39.18 7.80
N THR A 138 -11.16 -38.77 7.02
CA THR A 138 -11.00 -38.66 5.55
C THR A 138 -10.00 -37.58 5.13
N LYS A 139 -9.87 -36.49 5.91
CA LYS A 139 -8.82 -35.49 5.71
C LYS A 139 -7.43 -36.04 6.02
N LEU A 140 -7.27 -36.80 7.11
CA LEU A 140 -6.00 -37.43 7.46
C LEU A 140 -5.55 -38.48 6.42
N GLU A 141 -6.48 -39.30 5.94
CA GLU A 141 -6.19 -40.28 4.88
C GLU A 141 -5.74 -39.59 3.58
N ALA A 142 -6.38 -38.48 3.23
CA ALA A 142 -5.95 -37.66 2.11
C ALA A 142 -4.56 -37.03 2.30
N GLU A 143 -4.19 -36.60 3.53
CA GLU A 143 -2.82 -36.16 3.82
C GLU A 143 -1.80 -37.28 3.54
N GLN A 144 -2.11 -38.52 3.93
CA GLN A 144 -1.25 -39.69 3.69
C GLN A 144 -1.10 -39.96 2.18
N ILE A 145 -2.21 -39.95 1.44
CA ILE A 145 -2.21 -40.12 -0.03
C ILE A 145 -1.32 -39.07 -0.71
N VAL A 146 -1.44 -37.80 -0.32
CA VAL A 146 -0.63 -36.71 -0.91
C VAL A 146 0.85 -36.91 -0.62
N ARG A 147 1.19 -37.25 0.64
CA ARG A 147 2.59 -37.51 1.05
C ARG A 147 3.23 -38.67 0.32
N GLU A 148 2.48 -39.76 0.11
CA GLU A 148 2.99 -40.98 -0.50
C GLU A 148 3.09 -40.87 -2.03
N ARG A 149 2.17 -40.15 -2.67
CA ARG A 149 2.02 -40.19 -4.13
C ARG A 149 2.58 -38.98 -4.85
N VAL A 150 2.73 -37.82 -4.19
CA VAL A 150 3.16 -36.58 -4.85
C VAL A 150 4.52 -36.15 -4.31
N PRO A 151 5.61 -36.24 -5.11
CA PRO A 151 6.94 -35.87 -4.65
C PRO A 151 7.03 -34.41 -4.19
N ARG A 152 6.36 -33.49 -4.90
CA ARG A 152 6.32 -32.05 -4.58
C ARG A 152 4.96 -31.68 -4.01
N HIS A 153 4.84 -31.59 -2.69
CA HIS A 153 3.57 -31.29 -2.05
C HIS A 153 3.70 -30.33 -0.87
N LEU A 154 2.62 -29.58 -0.63
CA LEU A 154 2.40 -28.76 0.55
C LEU A 154 1.03 -29.12 1.14
N ILE A 155 1.01 -29.56 2.39
CA ILE A 155 -0.22 -29.82 3.14
C ILE A 155 -0.43 -28.66 4.10
N VAL A 156 -1.50 -27.91 3.87
CA VAL A 156 -1.89 -26.76 4.68
C VAL A 156 -2.96 -27.19 5.67
N ARG A 157 -2.61 -27.34 6.95
CA ARG A 157 -3.59 -27.52 8.03
C ARG A 157 -4.09 -26.16 8.49
N THR A 158 -5.41 -25.99 8.57
CA THR A 158 -6.02 -24.72 8.97
C THR A 158 -7.25 -24.96 9.86
N THR A 159 -7.85 -23.90 10.38
CA THR A 159 -9.06 -23.99 11.21
C THR A 159 -9.88 -22.71 11.12
N ALA A 160 -11.19 -22.84 11.37
CA ALA A 160 -12.14 -21.74 11.42
C ALA A 160 -11.98 -20.68 10.31
N VAL A 161 -11.85 -21.15 9.06
CA VAL A 161 -11.68 -20.26 7.92
C VAL A 161 -12.93 -19.41 7.71
N TYR A 162 -12.76 -18.10 7.58
CA TYR A 162 -13.84 -17.14 7.37
C TYR A 162 -13.46 -16.09 6.32
N GLY A 163 -14.47 -15.44 5.75
CA GLY A 163 -14.29 -14.38 4.76
C GLY A 163 -15.62 -13.79 4.34
N TRP A 164 -15.59 -12.65 3.65
CA TRP A 164 -16.79 -12.03 3.10
C TRP A 164 -17.10 -12.64 1.73
N ASP A 165 -18.17 -13.44 1.66
CA ASP A 165 -18.63 -14.07 0.42
C ASP A 165 -20.11 -14.47 0.60
N ARG A 166 -21.01 -13.68 0.01
CA ARG A 166 -22.48 -13.87 0.09
C ARG A 166 -22.96 -15.16 -0.59
N GLY A 167 -22.19 -15.74 -1.48
CA GLY A 167 -22.47 -17.03 -2.10
C GLY A 167 -22.13 -18.21 -1.19
N SER A 168 -21.29 -17.99 -0.18
CA SER A 168 -20.85 -19.04 0.74
C SER A 168 -21.73 -19.16 1.99
N ARG A 169 -21.78 -20.36 2.57
CA ARG A 169 -22.40 -20.62 3.89
C ARG A 169 -21.39 -20.59 5.04
N ASN A 170 -20.32 -19.79 4.89
CA ASN A 170 -19.25 -19.74 5.89
C ASN A 170 -19.72 -19.10 7.20
N PHE A 171 -18.96 -19.28 8.28
CA PHE A 171 -19.38 -18.85 9.61
C PHE A 171 -19.64 -17.34 9.73
N ALA A 172 -18.85 -16.51 9.06
CA ALA A 172 -19.06 -15.07 9.07
C ALA A 172 -20.39 -14.69 8.40
N MET A 173 -20.79 -15.40 7.33
CA MET A 173 -22.09 -15.18 6.69
C MET A 173 -23.24 -15.61 7.59
N GLN A 174 -23.10 -16.71 8.35
CA GLN A 174 -24.12 -17.13 9.32
C GLN A 174 -24.32 -16.10 10.44
N VAL A 175 -23.22 -15.53 10.94
CA VAL A 175 -23.27 -14.42 11.92
C VAL A 175 -23.98 -13.22 11.31
N TRP A 176 -23.59 -12.82 10.09
CA TRP A 176 -24.17 -11.67 9.39
C TRP A 176 -25.68 -11.84 9.13
N GLU A 177 -26.09 -12.96 8.53
CA GLU A 177 -27.48 -13.22 8.16
C GLU A 177 -28.40 -13.27 9.40
N ARG A 178 -27.97 -13.95 10.47
CA ARG A 178 -28.79 -14.08 11.68
C ARG A 178 -28.88 -12.76 12.45
N LEU A 179 -27.73 -12.20 12.83
CA LEU A 179 -27.72 -11.00 13.67
C LEU A 179 -28.20 -9.77 12.89
N GLY A 180 -27.92 -9.69 11.59
CA GLY A 180 -28.45 -8.64 10.73
C GLY A 180 -29.98 -8.69 10.60
N GLY A 181 -30.57 -9.90 10.71
CA GLY A 181 -32.02 -10.09 10.81
C GLY A 181 -32.59 -9.92 12.24
N GLY A 182 -31.78 -9.50 13.22
CA GLY A 182 -32.18 -9.40 14.63
C GLY A 182 -32.41 -10.75 15.31
N GLN A 183 -31.99 -11.85 14.70
CA GLN A 183 -32.19 -13.20 15.24
C GLN A 183 -31.00 -13.64 16.09
N PRO A 184 -31.23 -14.26 17.27
CA PRO A 184 -30.15 -14.79 18.08
C PRO A 184 -29.44 -15.96 17.41
N LEU A 185 -28.13 -16.07 17.65
CA LEU A 185 -27.29 -17.16 17.18
C LEU A 185 -26.68 -17.90 18.37
N ARG A 186 -26.98 -19.19 18.52
CA ARG A 186 -26.34 -20.08 19.50
C ARG A 186 -25.00 -20.56 18.96
N VAL A 187 -23.92 -20.35 19.71
CA VAL A 187 -22.53 -20.62 19.25
C VAL A 187 -21.75 -21.32 20.37
N PRO A 188 -20.94 -22.35 20.05
CA PRO A 188 -20.21 -23.09 21.08
C PRO A 188 -19.12 -22.24 21.73
N HIS A 189 -19.07 -22.19 23.06
CA HIS A 189 -17.98 -21.52 23.79
C HIS A 189 -16.79 -22.45 24.10
N ASP A 190 -16.99 -23.76 23.96
CA ASP A 190 -16.04 -24.82 24.27
C ASP A 190 -15.34 -25.39 23.02
N GLN A 191 -15.63 -24.86 21.83
CA GLN A 191 -14.87 -25.13 20.61
C GLN A 191 -13.84 -24.02 20.39
N LEU A 192 -12.56 -24.34 20.63
CA LEU A 192 -11.42 -23.46 20.42
C LEU A 192 -10.84 -23.62 19.01
N CYS A 193 -10.48 -22.50 18.40
CA CYS A 193 -9.89 -22.46 17.07
C CYS A 193 -8.97 -21.24 16.90
N ASN A 194 -8.22 -21.23 15.80
CA ASN A 194 -7.52 -20.07 15.30
C ASN A 194 -8.31 -19.45 14.13
N PRO A 195 -9.04 -18.33 14.30
CA PRO A 195 -9.76 -17.71 13.21
C PRO A 195 -8.83 -17.35 12.07
N THR A 196 -9.09 -17.86 10.86
CA THR A 196 -8.19 -17.69 9.72
C THR A 196 -8.92 -17.03 8.56
N LEU A 197 -8.49 -15.85 8.16
CA LEU A 197 -9.08 -15.15 7.00
C LEU A 197 -8.71 -15.89 5.71
N ALA A 198 -9.70 -16.16 4.85
CA ALA A 198 -9.51 -16.89 3.60
C ALA A 198 -8.50 -16.23 2.65
N GLU A 199 -8.50 -14.89 2.58
CA GLU A 199 -7.52 -14.12 1.80
C GLU A 199 -6.09 -14.31 2.33
N TYR A 200 -5.93 -14.24 3.65
CA TYR A 200 -4.64 -14.46 4.29
C TYR A 200 -4.14 -15.89 4.07
N LEU A 201 -5.02 -16.88 4.19
CA LEU A 201 -4.72 -18.29 3.91
C LEU A 201 -4.24 -18.47 2.46
N ALA A 202 -4.93 -17.86 1.50
CA ALA A 202 -4.57 -17.92 0.08
C ALA A 202 -3.22 -17.25 -0.21
N GLU A 203 -3.01 -16.02 0.26
CA GLU A 203 -1.76 -15.26 0.10
C GLU A 203 -0.57 -16.01 0.72
N THR A 204 -0.78 -16.58 1.91
CA THR A 204 0.25 -17.33 2.62
C THR A 204 0.57 -18.64 1.90
N SER A 205 -0.45 -19.36 1.42
CA SER A 205 -0.24 -20.60 0.67
C SER A 205 0.53 -20.35 -0.62
N LEU A 206 0.19 -19.28 -1.36
CA LEU A 206 0.92 -18.88 -2.56
C LEU A 206 2.39 -18.55 -2.25
N ARG A 207 2.63 -17.76 -1.19
CA ARG A 207 3.98 -17.41 -0.75
C ARG A 207 4.81 -18.66 -0.42
N LEU A 208 4.26 -19.60 0.35
CA LEU A 208 4.95 -20.84 0.72
C LEU A 208 5.33 -21.66 -0.52
N VAL A 209 4.45 -21.75 -1.52
CA VAL A 209 4.76 -22.43 -2.79
C VAL A 209 5.87 -21.70 -3.56
N GLN A 210 5.84 -20.37 -3.64
CA GLN A 210 6.87 -19.57 -4.31
C GLN A 210 8.23 -19.67 -3.62
N GLU A 211 8.24 -19.88 -2.31
CA GLU A 211 9.45 -20.14 -1.51
C GLU A 211 9.91 -21.60 -1.61
N GLY A 212 9.12 -22.48 -2.23
CA GLY A 212 9.45 -23.90 -2.40
C GLY A 212 9.30 -24.71 -1.13
N VAL A 213 8.43 -24.29 -0.20
CA VAL A 213 8.14 -25.00 1.04
C VAL A 213 7.35 -26.27 0.73
N GLU A 214 7.80 -27.39 1.30
CA GLU A 214 7.19 -28.71 1.13
C GLU A 214 6.87 -29.35 2.51
N GLY A 215 5.96 -30.33 2.51
CA GLY A 215 5.50 -31.04 3.72
C GLY A 215 4.28 -30.40 4.38
N VAL A 216 4.09 -30.66 5.68
CA VAL A 216 2.94 -30.16 6.46
C VAL A 216 3.27 -28.81 7.10
N VAL A 217 2.37 -27.84 6.96
CA VAL A 217 2.45 -26.52 7.61
C VAL A 217 1.08 -26.12 8.16
N ASN A 218 1.04 -25.68 9.41
CA ASN A 218 -0.15 -25.07 10.00
C ASN A 218 -0.25 -23.62 9.51
N VAL A 219 -1.24 -23.32 8.66
CA VAL A 219 -1.50 -21.95 8.18
C VAL A 219 -2.77 -21.43 8.83
N VAL A 220 -2.59 -20.66 9.90
CA VAL A 220 -3.68 -20.12 10.72
C VAL A 220 -3.42 -18.67 11.13
N GLY A 221 -4.49 -17.98 11.54
CA GLY A 221 -4.37 -16.70 12.26
C GLY A 221 -3.68 -16.87 13.62
N ARG A 222 -3.06 -15.80 14.10
CA ARG A 222 -2.26 -15.80 15.35
C ARG A 222 -3.10 -16.12 16.59
N ASP A 223 -4.30 -15.55 16.68
CA ASP A 223 -5.12 -15.65 17.88
C ASP A 223 -5.83 -16.99 17.98
N ARG A 224 -5.92 -17.53 19.21
CA ARG A 224 -6.71 -18.73 19.54
C ARG A 224 -7.84 -18.37 20.49
N MET A 225 -9.07 -18.71 20.14
CA MET A 225 -10.27 -18.33 20.90
C MET A 225 -11.45 -19.27 20.66
N SER A 226 -12.53 -19.08 21.43
CA SER A 226 -13.77 -19.81 21.22
C SER A 226 -14.51 -19.35 19.96
N ARG A 227 -15.35 -20.24 19.40
CA ARG A 227 -16.27 -19.86 18.31
C ARG A 227 -17.25 -18.76 18.72
N ALA A 228 -17.69 -18.75 19.98
CA ALA A 228 -18.54 -17.70 20.52
C ALA A 228 -17.84 -16.33 20.53
N ASP A 229 -16.56 -16.28 20.90
CA ASP A 229 -15.79 -15.03 20.87
C ASP A 229 -15.53 -14.55 19.45
N LEU A 230 -15.20 -15.46 18.53
CA LEU A 230 -15.09 -15.12 17.11
C LEU A 230 -16.41 -14.54 16.58
N ALA A 231 -17.56 -15.13 16.90
CA ALA A 231 -18.87 -14.61 16.48
C ALA A 231 -19.12 -13.19 17.00
N ARG A 232 -18.78 -12.90 18.25
CA ARG A 232 -18.90 -11.55 18.81
C ARG A 232 -17.96 -10.55 18.14
N GLN A 233 -16.73 -10.96 17.81
CA GLN A 233 -15.78 -10.10 17.13
C GLN A 233 -16.21 -9.83 15.67
N LEU A 234 -16.76 -10.82 14.98
CA LEU A 234 -17.37 -10.65 13.66
C LEU A 234 -18.59 -9.72 13.73
N ALA A 235 -19.48 -9.91 14.70
CA ALA A 235 -20.63 -9.03 14.92
C ALA A 235 -20.19 -7.57 15.10
N ARG A 236 -19.21 -7.31 15.98
CA ARG A 236 -18.62 -5.98 16.17
C ARG A 236 -18.01 -5.42 14.89
N ALA A 237 -17.27 -6.24 14.14
CA ALA A 237 -16.67 -5.85 12.88
C ALA A 237 -17.72 -5.40 11.85
N MET A 238 -18.87 -6.07 11.82
CA MET A 238 -20.01 -5.77 10.94
C MET A 238 -21.02 -4.80 11.55
N ALA A 239 -20.69 -4.15 12.68
CA ALA A 239 -21.59 -3.25 13.42
C ALA A 239 -22.95 -3.87 13.78
N LEU A 240 -22.99 -5.18 14.01
CA LEU A 240 -24.16 -5.93 14.49
C LEU A 240 -24.12 -6.04 16.01
N ASP A 241 -25.28 -6.29 16.63
CA ASP A 241 -25.39 -6.45 18.08
C ASP A 241 -24.73 -7.78 18.55
N PRO A 242 -23.58 -7.73 19.26
CA PRO A 242 -22.94 -8.93 19.77
C PRO A 242 -23.72 -9.61 20.91
N ALA A 243 -24.70 -8.93 21.53
CA ALA A 243 -25.54 -9.52 22.57
C ALA A 243 -26.47 -10.62 22.04
N LEU A 244 -26.76 -10.61 20.74
CA LEU A 244 -27.51 -11.67 20.06
C LEU A 244 -26.73 -12.99 19.92
N VAL A 245 -25.44 -13.02 20.25
CA VAL A 245 -24.65 -14.25 20.31
C VAL A 245 -24.84 -14.93 21.67
N THR A 246 -25.58 -16.03 21.68
CA THR A 246 -25.75 -16.88 22.87
C THR A 246 -24.66 -17.95 22.91
N ALA A 247 -23.74 -17.83 23.85
CA ALA A 247 -22.73 -18.85 24.10
C ALA A 247 -23.37 -20.07 24.78
N VAL A 248 -23.18 -21.26 24.21
CA VAL A 248 -23.66 -22.54 24.75
C VAL A 248 -22.55 -23.59 24.70
N PRO A 249 -22.59 -24.67 25.50
CA PRO A 249 -21.68 -25.79 25.31
C PRO A 249 -22.02 -26.57 24.03
N THR A 250 -21.03 -27.26 23.46
CA THR A 250 -21.21 -28.06 22.24
C THR A 250 -22.25 -29.16 22.41
N SER A 251 -22.39 -29.72 23.60
CA SER A 251 -23.39 -30.74 23.93
C SER A 251 -24.84 -30.28 23.77
N GLU A 252 -25.09 -28.96 23.82
CA GLU A 252 -26.42 -28.38 23.61
C GLU A 252 -26.69 -28.03 22.13
N LEU A 253 -25.69 -28.19 21.27
CA LEU A 253 -25.83 -28.07 19.84
C LEU A 253 -26.05 -29.46 19.27
N SER A 254 -27.13 -29.66 18.51
CA SER A 254 -27.45 -30.96 17.88
C SER A 254 -26.52 -31.28 16.68
N GLN A 255 -25.21 -31.06 16.84
CA GLN A 255 -24.18 -31.38 15.84
C GLN A 255 -24.02 -32.89 15.74
N LYS A 256 -23.92 -33.40 14.51
CA LYS A 256 -23.88 -34.85 14.23
C LYS A 256 -22.48 -35.41 14.38
N ALA A 257 -21.48 -34.72 13.82
CA ALA A 257 -20.09 -35.14 13.97
C ALA A 257 -19.49 -34.62 15.28
N PRO A 258 -18.74 -35.44 16.02
CA PRO A 258 -18.00 -34.98 17.19
C PRO A 258 -16.97 -33.90 16.79
N ARG A 259 -16.76 -32.92 17.67
CA ARG A 259 -15.88 -31.76 17.41
C ARG A 259 -14.66 -31.79 18.34
N PRO A 260 -13.46 -31.45 17.85
CA PRO A 260 -12.30 -31.26 18.71
C PRO A 260 -12.50 -29.98 19.54
N LEU A 261 -12.77 -30.13 20.84
CA LEU A 261 -13.16 -29.01 21.71
C LEU A 261 -11.97 -28.07 22.01
N ALA A 262 -10.86 -28.59 22.52
CA ALA A 262 -9.63 -27.82 22.70
C ALA A 262 -8.77 -27.81 21.41
N GLY A 263 -9.39 -27.52 20.27
CA GLY A 263 -8.74 -27.45 18.95
C GLY A 263 -7.74 -26.29 18.79
N GLY A 264 -7.38 -25.98 17.54
CA GLY A 264 -6.36 -24.98 17.20
C GLY A 264 -4.97 -25.55 16.92
N LEU A 265 -4.15 -24.74 16.27
CA LEU A 265 -2.86 -25.13 15.71
C LEU A 265 -1.76 -24.17 16.18
N LYS A 266 -0.55 -24.70 16.41
CA LYS A 266 0.63 -23.90 16.75
C LYS A 266 1.13 -23.14 15.52
N ILE A 267 1.73 -21.99 15.78
CA ILE A 267 2.13 -21.02 14.76
C ILE A 267 3.63 -20.89 14.58
N ASP A 268 4.44 -21.55 15.43
CA ASP A 268 5.89 -21.35 15.51
C ASP A 268 6.60 -21.63 14.18
N LYS A 269 6.21 -22.72 13.49
CA LYS A 269 6.77 -23.09 12.20
C LYS A 269 6.40 -22.07 11.12
N LEU A 270 5.13 -21.65 11.09
CA LEU A 270 4.65 -20.64 10.15
C LEU A 270 5.37 -19.30 10.36
N ALA A 271 5.49 -18.83 11.60
CA ALA A 271 6.16 -17.58 11.93
C ALA A 271 7.63 -17.59 11.46
N ARG A 272 8.34 -18.71 11.66
CA ARG A 272 9.71 -18.89 11.15
C ARG A 272 9.79 -18.84 9.63
N LEU A 273 8.88 -19.53 8.92
CA LEU A 273 8.84 -19.52 7.46
C LEU A 273 8.52 -18.12 6.91
N LEU A 274 7.60 -17.40 7.54
CA LEU A 274 7.21 -16.05 7.10
C LEU A 274 8.26 -14.97 7.46
N GLY A 275 9.12 -15.22 8.45
CA GLY A 275 10.02 -14.22 9.03
C GLY A 275 9.30 -13.15 9.86
N THR A 276 8.00 -13.33 10.10
CA THR A 276 7.12 -12.44 10.85
C THR A 276 6.03 -13.24 11.55
N GLU A 277 5.42 -12.67 12.58
CA GLU A 277 4.22 -13.24 13.19
C GLU A 277 3.08 -13.38 12.15
N PRO A 278 2.25 -14.45 12.24
CA PRO A 278 1.03 -14.57 11.46
C PRO A 278 0.04 -13.43 11.72
N LEU A 279 -0.89 -13.23 10.78
CA LEU A 279 -1.90 -12.18 10.87
C LEU A 279 -2.74 -12.33 12.15
N ASP A 280 -2.84 -11.27 12.94
CA ASP A 280 -3.73 -11.22 14.09
C ASP A 280 -5.19 -10.98 13.67
N LEU A 281 -6.12 -11.26 14.58
CA LEU A 281 -7.56 -11.15 14.33
C LEU A 281 -7.97 -9.69 14.09
N ALA A 282 -7.35 -8.72 14.77
CA ALA A 282 -7.71 -7.32 14.61
C ALA A 282 -7.46 -6.87 13.17
N GLU A 283 -6.30 -7.18 12.60
CA GLU A 283 -5.95 -6.88 11.22
C GLU A 283 -6.75 -7.75 10.23
N SER A 284 -6.96 -9.04 10.55
CA SER A 284 -7.80 -9.92 9.74
C SER A 284 -9.25 -9.39 9.63
N LEU A 285 -9.80 -8.84 10.73
CA LEU A 285 -11.13 -8.21 10.73
C LEU A 285 -11.14 -6.89 9.96
N LYS A 286 -10.06 -6.08 9.99
CA LYS A 286 -9.99 -4.90 9.12
C LYS A 286 -10.08 -5.27 7.64
N ARG A 287 -9.33 -6.29 7.21
CA ARG A 287 -9.39 -6.79 5.82
C ARG A 287 -10.79 -7.32 5.49
N PHE A 288 -11.35 -8.17 6.35
CA PHE A 288 -12.73 -8.68 6.21
C PHE A 288 -13.76 -7.54 6.08
N ARG A 289 -13.63 -6.48 6.89
CA ARG A 289 -14.53 -5.32 6.87
C ARG A 289 -14.50 -4.55 5.56
N ARG A 290 -13.38 -4.56 4.83
CA ARG A 290 -13.31 -3.91 3.51
C ARG A 290 -14.25 -4.60 2.53
N GLY A 291 -14.20 -5.93 2.45
CA GLY A 291 -15.14 -6.72 1.63
C GLY A 291 -16.59 -6.52 2.06
N TRP A 292 -16.86 -6.56 3.36
CA TRP A 292 -18.19 -6.28 3.90
C TRP A 292 -18.72 -4.88 3.55
N ARG A 293 -17.92 -3.84 3.77
CA ARG A 293 -18.32 -2.45 3.53
C ARG A 293 -18.58 -2.14 2.07
N ALA A 294 -17.74 -2.65 1.18
CA ALA A 294 -17.94 -2.49 -0.27
C ALA A 294 -19.33 -3.00 -0.70
N ASP A 295 -19.83 -4.04 -0.05
CA ASP A 295 -21.11 -4.69 -0.36
C ASP A 295 -22.31 -4.07 0.41
N THR A 296 -22.15 -3.64 1.66
CA THR A 296 -23.29 -3.16 2.48
C THR A 296 -23.50 -1.64 2.50
N HIS A 297 -22.57 -0.84 2.00
CA HIS A 297 -22.83 0.59 1.80
C HIS A 297 -23.71 0.89 0.58
N THR A 298 -24.05 -0.13 -0.22
CA THR A 298 -24.95 -0.01 -1.36
C THR A 298 -26.37 -0.51 -1.09
N THR A 299 -26.64 -1.39 -0.11
CA THR A 299 -28.01 -1.75 0.34
C THR A 299 -28.01 -2.43 1.72
N GLY A 300 -29.07 -2.22 2.52
CA GLY A 300 -29.35 -3.02 3.72
C GLY A 300 -29.64 -4.50 3.37
N ALA A 301 -29.62 -5.39 4.37
CA ALA A 301 -29.74 -6.85 4.21
C ALA A 301 -30.70 -7.28 3.06
N PRO A 302 -30.19 -7.76 1.92
CA PRO A 302 -31.04 -7.84 0.73
C PRO A 302 -31.76 -9.19 0.59
N THR A 303 -32.97 -9.12 0.02
CA THR A 303 -33.79 -10.27 -0.38
C THR A 303 -33.14 -11.06 -1.53
N ALA A 304 -33.65 -12.25 -1.84
CA ALA A 304 -33.11 -13.12 -2.89
C ALA A 304 -32.94 -12.45 -4.27
N GLY A 305 -33.80 -11.47 -4.63
CA GLY A 305 -33.69 -10.70 -5.87
C GLY A 305 -32.46 -9.78 -5.93
N ALA A 306 -32.01 -9.27 -4.78
CA ALA A 306 -30.82 -8.43 -4.72
C ALA A 306 -29.50 -9.22 -4.71
N ARG A 307 -29.54 -10.55 -4.53
CA ARG A 307 -28.38 -11.43 -4.79
C ARG A 307 -28.12 -11.59 -6.29
N ALA A 308 -29.17 -11.64 -7.11
CA ALA A 308 -29.04 -11.67 -8.56
C ALA A 308 -28.55 -10.32 -9.11
N ALA A 309 -29.09 -9.20 -8.61
CA ALA A 309 -28.66 -7.85 -8.99
C ALA A 309 -27.20 -7.55 -8.58
N ALA A 310 -26.71 -8.05 -7.44
CA ALA A 310 -25.31 -7.90 -7.05
C ALA A 310 -24.35 -8.69 -7.96
N GLY A 311 -24.76 -9.87 -8.45
CA GLY A 311 -23.99 -10.63 -9.44
C GLY A 311 -23.93 -9.95 -10.80
N GLU A 312 -25.05 -9.39 -11.25
CA GLU A 312 -25.12 -8.58 -12.48
C GLU A 312 -24.28 -7.30 -12.36
N ALA A 313 -24.36 -6.59 -11.24
CA ALA A 313 -23.57 -5.38 -10.99
C ALA A 313 -22.05 -5.66 -11.01
N GLU A 314 -21.60 -6.76 -10.41
CA GLU A 314 -20.20 -7.16 -10.45
C GLU A 314 -19.77 -7.54 -11.88
N GLN A 315 -20.59 -8.27 -12.62
CA GLN A 315 -20.31 -8.57 -14.03
C GLN A 315 -20.20 -7.28 -14.87
N LEU A 316 -21.14 -6.35 -14.74
CA LEU A 316 -21.12 -5.06 -15.43
C LEU A 316 -19.89 -4.25 -15.05
N LYS A 317 -19.49 -4.25 -13.78
CA LYS A 317 -18.26 -3.62 -13.31
C LYS A 317 -17.05 -4.19 -14.03
N GLN A 318 -16.88 -5.52 -14.08
CA GLN A 318 -15.76 -6.15 -14.79
C GLN A 318 -15.77 -5.82 -16.29
N GLU A 319 -16.93 -5.83 -16.95
CA GLU A 319 -17.06 -5.43 -18.35
C GLU A 319 -16.66 -3.96 -18.59
N ILE A 320 -17.03 -3.06 -17.68
CA ILE A 320 -16.63 -1.65 -17.72
C ILE A 320 -15.11 -1.53 -17.56
N LEU A 321 -14.52 -2.19 -16.57
CA LEU A 321 -13.08 -2.13 -16.31
C LEU A 321 -12.27 -2.66 -17.49
N GLU A 322 -12.73 -3.73 -18.14
CA GLU A 322 -12.07 -4.26 -19.34
C GLU A 322 -12.19 -3.30 -20.54
N LYS A 323 -13.37 -2.67 -20.72
CA LYS A 323 -13.54 -1.61 -21.73
C LYS A 323 -12.64 -0.40 -21.45
N VAL A 324 -12.41 -0.05 -20.19
CA VAL A 324 -11.49 1.03 -19.79
C VAL A 324 -10.05 0.67 -20.15
N ARG A 325 -9.62 -0.57 -19.89
CA ARG A 325 -8.30 -1.07 -20.32
C ARG A 325 -8.15 -0.98 -21.84
N ARG A 326 -9.14 -1.46 -22.60
CA ARG A 326 -9.15 -1.35 -24.06
C ARG A 326 -9.16 0.09 -24.56
N TYR A 327 -9.88 0.98 -23.89
CA TYR A 327 -9.90 2.41 -24.22
C TYR A 327 -8.51 3.03 -24.09
N TRP A 328 -7.77 2.69 -23.04
CA TRP A 328 -6.39 3.17 -22.86
C TRP A 328 -5.49 2.78 -24.03
N GLU A 329 -5.58 1.54 -24.51
CA GLU A 329 -4.78 1.05 -25.65
C GLU A 329 -5.00 1.84 -26.94
N VAL A 330 -6.21 2.41 -27.14
CA VAL A 330 -6.56 3.16 -28.35
C VAL A 330 -6.31 4.65 -28.18
N ALA A 331 -6.65 5.22 -27.02
CA ALA A 331 -6.70 6.66 -26.81
C ALA A 331 -5.44 7.25 -26.16
N HIS A 332 -4.66 6.45 -25.43
CA HIS A 332 -3.60 6.94 -24.55
C HIS A 332 -2.20 6.43 -24.88
N GLN A 333 -2.01 5.71 -25.99
CA GLN A 333 -0.67 5.29 -26.40
C GLN A 333 0.24 6.48 -26.76
N PRO A 334 1.53 6.41 -26.39
CA PRO A 334 2.50 7.44 -26.75
C PRO A 334 2.63 7.58 -28.28
N GLN A 335 2.65 8.82 -28.75
CA GLN A 335 2.89 9.11 -30.15
C GLN A 335 4.40 9.06 -30.48
N PRO A 336 4.79 8.67 -31.71
CA PRO A 336 6.19 8.71 -32.13
C PRO A 336 6.81 10.11 -31.98
N PHE A 337 8.07 10.15 -31.57
CA PHE A 337 8.82 11.39 -31.43
C PHE A 337 9.24 11.94 -32.82
N VAL A 338 8.95 13.21 -33.07
CA VAL A 338 9.38 13.95 -34.27
C VAL A 338 10.17 15.19 -33.83
N PRO A 339 11.48 15.30 -34.15
CA PRO A 339 12.30 16.43 -33.75
C PRO A 339 11.70 17.78 -34.15
N ARG A 340 11.78 18.77 -33.25
CA ARG A 340 11.22 20.14 -33.39
C ARG A 340 9.69 20.21 -33.52
N LYS A 341 8.96 19.11 -33.65
CA LYS A 341 7.48 19.09 -33.66
C LYS A 341 6.90 18.52 -32.37
N SER A 342 7.40 17.37 -31.93
CA SER A 342 7.04 16.78 -30.64
C SER A 342 7.69 17.56 -29.51
N ARG A 343 6.92 17.81 -28.45
CA ARG A 343 7.41 18.49 -27.25
C ARG A 343 8.22 17.53 -26.38
N VAL A 344 9.45 17.92 -26.04
CA VAL A 344 10.27 17.24 -25.03
C VAL A 344 9.98 17.91 -23.69
N ASN A 345 9.04 17.35 -22.92
CA ASN A 345 8.63 17.94 -21.65
C ASN A 345 9.72 17.81 -20.58
N TYR A 346 9.77 18.75 -19.63
CA TYR A 346 10.66 18.62 -18.47
C TYR A 346 10.14 17.55 -17.48
N ALA A 347 8.82 17.43 -17.39
CA ALA A 347 8.13 16.46 -16.54
C ALA A 347 6.76 16.10 -17.15
N GLY A 348 6.13 15.06 -16.61
CA GLY A 348 4.80 14.66 -17.02
C GLY A 348 4.35 13.36 -16.37
N ARG A 349 3.04 13.11 -16.47
CA ARG A 349 2.42 11.87 -16.01
C ARG A 349 2.77 10.72 -16.95
N VAL A 350 3.29 9.64 -16.40
CA VAL A 350 3.48 8.36 -17.10
C VAL A 350 2.56 7.35 -16.44
N TYR A 351 1.56 6.88 -17.17
CA TYR A 351 0.51 6.01 -16.66
C TYR A 351 0.18 4.92 -17.67
N GLY A 352 -0.41 3.84 -17.19
CA GLY A 352 -0.86 2.68 -17.93
C GLY A 352 -2.38 2.55 -17.82
N PRO A 353 -2.94 1.40 -18.22
CA PRO A 353 -4.37 1.16 -18.05
C PRO A 353 -4.78 1.09 -16.57
N GLU A 354 -3.92 0.59 -15.69
CA GLU A 354 -4.26 0.35 -14.27
C GLU A 354 -4.61 1.62 -13.49
N GLU A 355 -4.01 2.77 -13.80
CA GLU A 355 -4.40 4.05 -13.18
C GLU A 355 -5.84 4.44 -13.54
N LEU A 356 -6.28 4.19 -14.79
CA LEU A 356 -7.65 4.46 -15.23
C LEU A 356 -8.62 3.41 -14.68
N VAL A 357 -8.24 2.14 -14.70
CA VAL A 357 -9.02 1.02 -14.16
C VAL A 357 -9.30 1.27 -12.68
N ASN A 358 -8.28 1.55 -11.86
CA ASN A 358 -8.45 1.83 -10.43
C ASN A 358 -9.31 3.07 -10.19
N LEU A 359 -9.17 4.13 -11.00
CA LEU A 359 -9.99 5.33 -10.88
C LEU A 359 -11.47 5.02 -11.17
N VAL A 360 -11.77 4.26 -12.21
CA VAL A 360 -13.14 3.87 -12.56
C VAL A 360 -13.69 2.90 -11.52
N ASP A 361 -12.88 1.96 -11.03
CA ASP A 361 -13.23 1.06 -9.94
C ASP A 361 -13.68 1.86 -8.70
N ALA A 362 -12.85 2.80 -8.22
CA ALA A 362 -13.18 3.69 -7.11
C ALA A 362 -14.42 4.57 -7.39
N SER A 363 -14.65 4.92 -8.66
CA SER A 363 -15.83 5.70 -9.07
C SER A 363 -17.10 4.84 -9.03
N LEU A 364 -17.03 3.58 -9.44
CA LEU A 364 -18.15 2.64 -9.41
C LEU A 364 -18.48 2.22 -7.97
N ASP A 365 -17.47 2.07 -7.11
CA ASP A 365 -17.65 1.86 -5.67
C ASP A 365 -18.32 3.06 -4.98
N PHE A 366 -18.15 4.26 -5.55
CA PHE A 366 -18.80 5.50 -5.14
C PHE A 366 -18.62 5.85 -3.65
N TRP A 367 -17.48 5.48 -3.06
CA TRP A 367 -17.12 5.82 -1.67
C TRP A 367 -16.72 7.30 -1.49
N LEU A 368 -16.17 7.91 -2.55
CA LEU A 368 -15.79 9.32 -2.70
C LEU A 368 -14.71 9.85 -1.74
N THR A 369 -14.93 9.81 -0.43
CA THR A 369 -14.00 10.33 0.59
C THR A 369 -12.80 9.40 0.77
N LEU A 370 -11.71 9.83 1.42
CA LEU A 370 -10.58 8.93 1.70
C LEU A 370 -11.05 7.64 2.40
N GLY A 371 -10.68 6.48 1.86
CA GLY A 371 -11.24 5.18 2.19
C GLY A 371 -10.30 4.01 1.90
N PRO A 372 -10.81 2.86 1.41
CA PRO A 372 -10.01 1.66 1.18
C PRO A 372 -8.77 1.86 0.29
N TRP A 373 -8.87 2.67 -0.78
CA TRP A 373 -7.71 2.96 -1.64
C TRP A 373 -6.69 3.83 -0.92
N GLY A 374 -7.15 4.79 -0.12
CA GLY A 374 -6.34 5.60 0.78
C GLY A 374 -5.53 4.75 1.77
N ASP A 375 -6.19 3.83 2.47
CA ASP A 375 -5.53 2.91 3.41
C ASP A 375 -4.47 2.05 2.70
N LEU A 376 -4.79 1.54 1.50
CA LEU A 376 -3.89 0.71 0.72
C LEU A 376 -2.65 1.52 0.29
N PHE A 377 -2.86 2.75 -0.18
CA PHE A 377 -1.78 3.65 -0.56
C PHE A 377 -0.88 4.00 0.64
N GLU A 378 -1.45 4.45 1.77
CA GLU A 378 -0.69 4.77 3.00
C GLU A 378 0.12 3.55 3.46
N ALA A 379 -0.46 2.34 3.42
CA ALA A 379 0.22 1.11 3.80
C ALA A 379 1.38 0.75 2.86
N LYS A 380 1.16 0.80 1.54
CA LYS A 380 2.21 0.53 0.54
C LYS A 380 3.36 1.53 0.64
N LEU A 381 3.05 2.83 0.75
CA LEU A 381 4.07 3.88 0.81
C LEU A 381 4.87 3.82 2.10
N ARG A 382 4.22 3.56 3.23
CA ARG A 382 4.89 3.31 4.52
C ARG A 382 5.86 2.14 4.42
N LYS A 383 5.44 1.02 3.79
CA LYS A 383 6.31 -0.14 3.55
C LYS A 383 7.50 0.21 2.66
N TYR A 384 7.27 0.96 1.59
CA TYR A 384 8.33 1.38 0.66
C TYR A 384 9.40 2.24 1.35
N LEU A 385 8.99 3.19 2.19
CA LEU A 385 9.90 4.10 2.90
C LEU A 385 10.54 3.47 4.15
N GLY A 386 9.88 2.48 4.77
CA GLY A 386 10.30 1.94 6.07
C GLY A 386 10.12 2.93 7.23
N CYS A 387 9.18 3.87 7.10
CA CYS A 387 8.87 4.88 8.12
C CYS A 387 7.83 4.38 9.14
N ARG A 388 7.52 5.20 10.17
CA ARG A 388 6.54 4.83 11.20
C ARG A 388 5.11 4.93 10.71
N ASP A 389 4.76 6.06 10.11
CA ASP A 389 3.41 6.30 9.59
C ASP A 389 3.44 7.20 8.35
N VAL A 390 2.37 7.14 7.56
CA VAL A 390 2.14 8.00 6.39
C VAL A 390 0.72 8.53 6.49
N VAL A 391 0.56 9.83 6.30
CA VAL A 391 -0.73 10.53 6.34
C VAL A 391 -0.97 11.22 5.01
N LEU A 392 -1.93 10.72 4.23
CA LEU A 392 -2.33 11.33 2.96
C LEU A 392 -3.00 12.68 3.17
N VAL A 393 -2.64 13.62 2.31
CA VAL A 393 -3.22 14.96 2.18
C VAL A 393 -3.45 15.31 0.71
N ASN A 394 -4.18 16.38 0.43
CA ASN A 394 -4.63 16.72 -0.92
C ASN A 394 -3.57 17.39 -1.83
N SER A 395 -2.40 17.77 -1.31
CA SER A 395 -1.28 18.30 -2.12
C SER A 395 0.05 18.26 -1.35
N GLY A 396 1.19 18.42 -2.04
CA GLY A 396 2.48 18.64 -1.37
C GLY A 396 2.52 19.92 -0.53
N SER A 397 1.85 20.99 -0.99
CA SER A 397 1.77 22.26 -0.26
C SER A 397 1.02 22.11 1.07
N THR A 398 -0.08 21.36 1.09
CA THR A 398 -0.80 21.06 2.34
C THR A 398 -0.05 20.05 3.20
N ALA A 399 0.82 19.22 2.63
CA ALA A 399 1.75 18.39 3.42
C ALA A 399 2.74 19.27 4.20
N ASN A 400 3.39 20.23 3.54
CA ASN A 400 4.28 21.21 4.18
C ASN A 400 3.55 22.02 5.26
N LEU A 401 2.33 22.50 4.97
CA LEU A 401 1.51 23.20 5.94
C LEU A 401 1.16 22.31 7.15
N THR A 402 0.73 21.08 6.90
CA THR A 402 0.36 20.13 7.97
C THR A 402 1.55 19.81 8.85
N ALA A 403 2.73 19.61 8.27
CA ALA A 403 3.94 19.29 9.03
C ALA A 403 4.36 20.44 9.96
N VAL A 404 4.36 21.68 9.47
CA VAL A 404 4.67 22.86 10.31
C VAL A 404 3.62 23.05 11.40
N MET A 405 2.32 22.97 11.07
CA MET A 405 1.24 23.13 12.05
C MET A 405 1.24 22.03 13.11
N ALA A 406 1.65 20.81 12.76
CA ALA A 406 1.82 19.73 13.72
C ALA A 406 2.92 20.04 14.75
N LEU A 407 4.05 20.62 14.32
CA LEU A 407 5.11 21.05 15.23
C LEU A 407 4.74 22.27 16.08
N MET A 408 3.71 23.02 15.71
CA MET A 408 3.14 24.13 16.50
C MET A 408 2.02 23.68 17.47
N SER A 409 1.66 22.39 17.47
CA SER A 409 0.52 21.91 18.26
C SER A 409 0.80 22.02 19.77
N PRO A 410 -0.16 22.52 20.58
CA PRO A 410 -0.01 22.60 22.04
C PRO A 410 0.04 21.21 22.70
N LEU A 411 -0.19 20.13 21.96
CA LEU A 411 -0.07 18.76 22.44
C LEU A 411 1.40 18.28 22.52
N LEU A 412 2.35 19.08 22.06
CA LEU A 412 3.78 18.81 22.19
C LEU A 412 4.35 19.42 23.47
N ASP A 413 5.36 18.75 24.03
CA ASP A 413 6.10 19.24 25.20
C ASP A 413 6.83 20.57 24.90
N ASN A 414 7.36 20.70 23.68
CA ASN A 414 8.10 21.89 23.23
C ASN A 414 7.65 22.26 21.80
N PRO A 415 6.48 22.91 21.62
CA PRO A 415 5.97 23.29 20.32
C PRO A 415 6.70 24.50 19.76
N LEU A 416 6.75 24.61 18.43
CA LEU A 416 7.11 25.83 17.74
C LEU A 416 6.11 26.93 18.04
N ARG A 417 6.60 28.15 18.25
CA ARG A 417 5.80 29.34 18.57
C ARG A 417 6.09 30.48 17.60
N PRO A 418 5.13 31.38 17.35
CA PRO A 418 5.41 32.61 16.62
C PRO A 418 6.64 33.33 17.18
N GLY A 419 7.54 33.75 16.28
CA GLY A 419 8.83 34.35 16.61
C GLY A 419 9.99 33.36 16.75
N ASP A 420 9.75 32.05 16.80
CA ASP A 420 10.81 31.04 16.71
C ASP A 420 11.43 31.05 15.31
N GLU A 421 12.73 30.76 15.25
CA GLU A 421 13.51 30.77 14.02
C GLU A 421 13.59 29.37 13.38
N VAL A 422 13.43 29.32 12.06
CA VAL A 422 13.49 28.09 11.27
C VAL A 422 14.46 28.24 10.11
N ILE A 423 15.50 27.42 10.06
CA ILE A 423 16.52 27.48 9.00
C ILE A 423 16.00 26.84 7.71
N THR A 424 16.15 27.53 6.58
CA THR A 424 15.75 27.09 5.23
C THR A 424 16.62 27.77 4.17
N PRO A 425 16.84 27.18 2.98
CA PRO A 425 17.47 27.88 1.86
C PRO A 425 16.54 28.91 1.21
N ALA A 426 17.13 29.87 0.49
CA ALA A 426 16.37 30.81 -0.35
C ALA A 426 16.05 30.25 -1.75
N VAL A 427 16.82 29.25 -2.22
CA VAL A 427 16.45 28.41 -3.37
C VAL A 427 15.50 27.33 -2.90
N THR A 428 14.19 27.63 -2.98
CA THR A 428 13.13 26.72 -2.54
C THR A 428 11.86 26.96 -3.34
N PHE A 429 10.91 26.04 -3.23
CA PHE A 429 9.55 26.24 -3.71
C PHE A 429 8.73 27.09 -2.72
N PRO A 430 7.80 27.94 -3.18
CA PRO A 430 7.02 28.82 -2.31
C PRO A 430 6.31 28.11 -1.15
N SER A 431 5.76 26.91 -1.37
CA SER A 431 5.00 26.20 -0.35
C SER A 431 5.84 25.48 0.71
N THR A 432 7.16 25.42 0.55
CA THR A 432 8.09 25.08 1.65
C THR A 432 8.17 26.22 2.66
N LEU A 433 8.10 27.48 2.18
CA LEU A 433 8.28 28.69 2.98
C LEU A 433 6.97 29.25 3.54
N ALA A 434 5.89 29.26 2.75
CA ALA A 434 4.62 29.88 3.13
C ALA A 434 4.06 29.39 4.49
N PRO A 435 4.13 28.09 4.85
CA PRO A 435 3.70 27.63 6.17
C PRO A 435 4.44 28.29 7.33
N LEU A 436 5.74 28.56 7.18
CA LEU A 436 6.54 29.22 8.21
C LEU A 436 6.05 30.65 8.43
N VAL A 437 5.83 31.38 7.34
CA VAL A 437 5.34 32.76 7.37
C VAL A 437 3.93 32.83 7.96
N HIS A 438 3.01 31.95 7.52
CA HIS A 438 1.64 31.91 8.05
C HIS A 438 1.59 31.51 9.53
N GLY A 439 2.53 30.70 10.01
CA GLY A 439 2.68 30.35 11.42
C GLY A 439 3.32 31.46 12.28
N GLY A 440 3.70 32.60 11.69
CA GLY A 440 4.43 33.66 12.39
C GLY A 440 5.84 33.25 12.82
N LEU A 441 6.38 32.18 12.24
CA LEU A 441 7.78 31.77 12.44
C LEU A 441 8.69 32.69 11.64
N VAL A 442 9.97 32.75 12.01
CA VAL A 442 10.99 33.60 11.36
C VAL A 442 11.93 32.72 10.53
N PRO A 443 11.78 32.69 9.19
CA PRO A 443 12.70 31.96 8.34
C PRO A 443 14.12 32.56 8.41
N VAL A 444 15.11 31.69 8.59
CA VAL A 444 16.53 32.01 8.59
C VAL A 444 17.14 31.47 7.32
N PHE A 445 17.44 32.36 6.39
CA PHE A 445 17.96 31.99 5.08
C PHE A 445 19.46 31.73 5.11
N VAL A 446 19.83 30.58 4.55
CA VAL A 446 21.22 30.15 4.32
C VAL A 446 21.44 29.95 2.82
N ASP A 447 22.62 30.30 2.33
CA ASP A 447 22.93 30.19 0.90
C ASP A 447 22.98 28.73 0.42
N CYS A 448 22.84 28.54 -0.89
CA CYS A 448 22.94 27.23 -1.55
C CYS A 448 24.31 27.05 -2.23
N GLU A 449 24.56 25.86 -2.76
CA GLU A 449 25.75 25.57 -3.57
C GLU A 449 25.35 25.30 -5.03
N VAL A 450 25.95 26.02 -5.98
CA VAL A 450 25.79 25.70 -7.42
C VAL A 450 26.37 24.30 -7.70
N GLY A 451 25.64 23.50 -8.47
CA GLY A 451 25.98 22.11 -8.78
C GLY A 451 25.18 21.11 -7.96
N THR A 452 25.06 21.29 -6.64
CA THR A 452 24.15 20.49 -5.81
C THR A 452 22.76 21.09 -5.73
N TYR A 453 22.68 22.43 -5.77
CA TYR A 453 21.49 23.29 -5.63
C TYR A 453 20.76 23.15 -4.28
N ASN A 454 21.39 22.47 -3.33
CA ASN A 454 20.94 22.35 -1.95
C ASN A 454 21.59 23.41 -1.07
N VAL A 455 21.07 23.56 0.15
CA VAL A 455 21.67 24.42 1.19
C VAL A 455 23.13 24.07 1.42
N ASN A 456 23.99 25.08 1.59
CA ASN A 456 25.40 24.84 1.90
C ASN A 456 25.55 24.32 3.34
N PRO A 457 25.99 23.07 3.54
CA PRO A 457 26.05 22.48 4.88
C PRO A 457 27.06 23.19 5.80
N ARG A 458 28.09 23.85 5.24
CA ARG A 458 29.13 24.55 6.01
C ARG A 458 28.61 25.83 6.67
N LEU A 459 27.52 26.40 6.15
CA LEU A 459 26.94 27.64 6.67
C LEU A 459 25.86 27.39 7.74
N LEU A 460 25.35 26.16 7.84
CA LEU A 460 24.22 25.84 8.73
C LEU A 460 24.52 26.09 10.21
N ALA A 461 25.71 25.70 10.68
CA ALA A 461 26.07 25.84 12.09
C ALA A 461 26.08 27.32 12.55
N GLY A 462 26.59 28.23 11.70
CA GLY A 462 26.63 29.66 11.99
C GLY A 462 25.26 30.34 11.91
N ALA A 463 24.29 29.71 11.25
CA ALA A 463 22.93 30.22 11.14
C ALA A 463 22.09 29.96 12.40
N ILE A 464 22.50 29.03 13.27
CA ILE A 464 21.79 28.69 14.51
C ILE A 464 21.95 29.83 15.54
N GLY A 465 20.83 30.31 16.06
CA GLY A 465 20.75 31.32 17.10
C GLY A 465 19.90 30.86 18.29
N PRO A 466 19.74 31.71 19.34
CA PRO A 466 19.00 31.34 20.57
C PRO A 466 17.51 31.07 20.33
N LYS A 467 16.94 31.59 19.24
CA LYS A 467 15.55 31.37 18.82
C LYS A 467 15.38 30.24 17.82
N THR A 468 16.47 29.63 17.33
CA THR A 468 16.37 28.53 16.37
C THR A 468 15.75 27.31 17.03
N ARG A 469 14.72 26.75 16.39
CA ARG A 469 13.99 25.58 16.88
C ARG A 469 13.81 24.48 15.85
N ALA A 470 13.93 24.80 14.56
CA ALA A 470 13.77 23.81 13.50
C ALA A 470 14.59 24.11 12.25
N LEU A 471 14.73 23.08 11.41
CA LEU A 471 15.12 23.21 10.01
C LEU A 471 13.99 22.67 9.14
N VAL A 472 13.71 23.36 8.03
CA VAL A 472 12.82 22.88 6.96
C VAL A 472 13.61 22.97 5.67
N LEU A 473 14.04 21.82 5.15
CA LEU A 473 15.00 21.75 4.06
C LEU A 473 14.45 20.92 2.89
N PRO A 474 14.39 21.47 1.68
CA PRO A 474 14.06 20.71 0.48
C PRO A 474 15.26 19.90 -0.02
N HIS A 475 14.99 18.69 -0.49
CA HIS A 475 15.89 17.93 -1.36
C HIS A 475 15.74 18.40 -2.80
N THR A 476 16.34 19.56 -3.11
CA THR A 476 16.13 20.32 -4.35
C THR A 476 16.28 19.43 -5.59
N LEU A 477 15.22 19.36 -6.40
CA LEU A 477 15.16 18.59 -7.65
C LEU A 477 15.54 17.10 -7.50
N GLY A 478 15.35 16.53 -6.31
CA GLY A 478 15.60 15.12 -6.05
C GLY A 478 17.02 14.78 -5.59
N ASN A 479 17.90 15.79 -5.51
CA ASN A 479 19.24 15.63 -4.96
C ASN A 479 19.19 15.73 -3.42
N PRO A 480 19.63 14.72 -2.67
CA PRO A 480 19.71 14.82 -1.22
C PRO A 480 20.70 15.91 -0.77
N PHE A 481 20.34 16.68 0.27
CA PHE A 481 21.29 17.56 0.97
C PHE A 481 22.15 16.72 1.92
N ASP A 482 23.23 17.28 2.46
CA ASP A 482 24.12 16.55 3.38
C ASP A 482 23.42 16.24 4.72
N LEU A 483 22.80 15.06 4.77
CA LEU A 483 22.05 14.58 5.91
C LEU A 483 22.96 14.24 7.10
N ASP A 484 24.24 13.94 6.88
CA ASP A 484 25.16 13.67 8.01
C ASP A 484 25.37 14.96 8.82
N VAL A 485 25.63 16.09 8.14
CA VAL A 485 25.82 17.40 8.79
C VAL A 485 24.52 17.90 9.42
N VAL A 486 23.40 17.81 8.69
CA VAL A 486 22.10 18.28 9.18
C VAL A 486 21.67 17.49 10.42
N MET A 487 21.76 16.16 10.39
CA MET A 487 21.33 15.33 11.53
C MET A 487 22.23 15.48 12.76
N ASP A 488 23.52 15.77 12.56
CA ASP A 488 24.44 16.10 13.66
C ASP A 488 24.05 17.42 14.33
N LEU A 489 23.68 18.45 13.56
CA LEU A 489 23.20 19.73 14.11
C LEU A 489 21.84 19.58 14.82
N VAL A 490 20.90 18.86 14.19
CA VAL A 490 19.57 18.54 14.76
C VAL A 490 19.70 17.92 16.14
N LYS A 491 20.60 16.93 16.30
CA LYS A 491 20.84 16.25 17.57
C LYS A 491 21.54 17.15 18.59
N ARG A 492 22.63 17.83 18.20
CA ARG A 492 23.41 18.67 19.13
C ARG A 492 22.62 19.85 19.69
N HIS A 493 21.70 20.40 18.91
CA HIS A 493 20.91 21.57 19.29
C HIS A 493 19.45 21.24 19.65
N THR A 494 19.05 19.97 19.64
CA THR A 494 17.67 19.52 19.91
C THR A 494 16.64 20.27 19.05
N LEU A 495 16.90 20.33 17.74
CA LEU A 495 16.04 21.01 16.78
C LEU A 495 15.08 20.02 16.12
N TYR A 496 13.92 20.48 15.67
CA TYR A 496 13.09 19.70 14.76
C TYR A 496 13.66 19.72 13.34
N LEU A 497 13.39 18.66 12.58
CA LEU A 497 13.66 18.62 11.14
C LEU A 497 12.41 18.21 10.36
N ILE A 498 12.04 19.04 9.37
CA ILE A 498 11.14 18.64 8.30
C ILE A 498 11.96 18.49 7.00
N GLU A 499 11.97 17.28 6.45
CA GLU A 499 12.53 17.02 5.11
C GLU A 499 11.45 17.29 4.06
N ASP A 500 11.57 18.38 3.29
CA ASP A 500 10.73 18.58 2.11
C ASP A 500 11.24 17.67 0.98
N THR A 501 10.51 16.57 0.80
CA THR A 501 10.85 15.48 -0.12
C THR A 501 9.91 15.48 -1.31
N CYS A 502 9.17 16.57 -1.57
CA CYS A 502 8.22 16.65 -2.67
C CYS A 502 8.84 16.19 -3.99
N ASP A 503 10.07 16.61 -4.26
CA ASP A 503 10.82 16.30 -5.48
C ASP A 503 11.83 15.14 -5.33
N ALA A 504 11.80 14.35 -4.25
CA ALA A 504 12.88 13.40 -3.95
C ALA A 504 12.42 11.97 -3.59
N LEU A 505 11.17 11.62 -3.93
CA LEU A 505 10.66 10.26 -3.69
C LEU A 505 11.52 9.20 -4.38
N GLY A 506 12.01 8.23 -3.61
CA GLY A 506 12.89 7.14 -4.06
C GLY A 506 14.39 7.47 -4.02
N GLY A 507 14.75 8.69 -3.61
CA GLY A 507 16.14 9.04 -3.30
C GLY A 507 16.61 8.35 -2.02
N THR A 508 17.92 8.11 -1.89
CA THR A 508 18.50 7.56 -0.65
C THR A 508 19.76 8.30 -0.23
N TRP A 509 20.06 8.24 1.06
CA TRP A 509 21.32 8.66 1.65
C TRP A 509 21.88 7.53 2.50
N ARG A 510 23.10 7.07 2.20
CA ARG A 510 23.72 5.87 2.78
C ARG A 510 22.79 4.64 2.72
N GLY A 511 22.05 4.50 1.63
CA GLY A 511 21.09 3.42 1.41
C GLY A 511 19.76 3.55 2.14
N LYS A 512 19.59 4.55 3.02
CA LYS A 512 18.32 4.82 3.71
C LYS A 512 17.47 5.83 2.91
N PRO A 513 16.15 5.60 2.71
CA PRO A 513 15.29 6.53 1.97
C PRO A 513 15.29 7.95 2.56
N VAL A 514 15.41 8.97 1.72
CA VAL A 514 15.22 10.37 2.16
C VAL A 514 13.77 10.61 2.59
N GLY A 515 13.56 11.54 3.53
CA GLY A 515 12.28 11.73 4.20
C GLY A 515 12.07 10.85 5.45
N THR A 516 13.08 10.06 5.83
CA THR A 516 13.03 9.15 6.99
C THR A 516 14.06 9.49 8.09
N PHE A 517 14.67 10.66 8.03
CA PHE A 517 15.72 11.13 8.93
C PHE A 517 15.21 12.13 9.97
N GLY A 518 14.43 13.13 9.53
CA GLY A 518 13.83 14.14 10.39
C GLY A 518 12.60 13.65 11.14
N ASP A 519 11.95 14.53 11.89
CA ASP A 519 10.71 14.21 12.62
C ASP A 519 9.55 13.92 11.68
N LEU A 520 9.44 14.73 10.63
CA LEU A 520 8.46 14.66 9.57
C LEU A 520 9.14 14.84 8.21
N ALA A 521 8.50 14.35 7.17
CA ALA A 521 8.83 14.70 5.79
C ALA A 521 7.56 14.87 4.96
N THR A 522 7.69 15.47 3.79
CA THR A 522 6.54 15.80 2.93
C THR A 522 6.77 15.31 1.50
N LEU A 523 5.68 14.89 0.87
CA LEU A 523 5.66 14.34 -0.49
C LEU A 523 4.56 15.03 -1.30
N SER A 524 4.79 15.14 -2.61
CA SER A 524 3.85 15.69 -3.58
C SER A 524 3.54 14.67 -4.67
N PHE A 525 2.27 14.60 -5.05
CA PHE A 525 1.75 13.74 -6.11
C PHE A 525 1.09 14.55 -7.25
N PHE A 526 1.52 15.80 -7.42
CA PHE A 526 1.16 16.60 -8.60
C PHE A 526 1.82 16.03 -9.87
N PRO A 527 1.26 16.18 -11.09
CA PRO A 527 1.65 15.38 -12.27
C PRO A 527 3.10 15.53 -12.76
N ALA A 528 3.84 16.52 -12.26
CA ALA A 528 5.27 16.67 -12.56
C ALA A 528 6.19 15.74 -11.73
N HIS A 529 5.72 15.22 -10.59
CA HIS A 529 6.53 14.49 -9.62
C HIS A 529 6.76 13.02 -10.01
N HIS A 530 7.38 12.25 -9.12
CA HIS A 530 7.76 10.85 -9.36
C HIS A 530 6.57 9.93 -9.61
N ILE A 531 5.47 10.19 -8.91
CA ILE A 531 4.16 9.56 -9.08
C ILE A 531 3.09 10.64 -8.99
N THR A 532 1.88 10.33 -9.48
CA THR A 532 0.78 11.30 -9.46
C THR A 532 -0.54 10.74 -8.93
N MET A 533 -1.36 11.62 -8.36
CA MET A 533 -2.77 11.39 -8.05
C MET A 533 -3.68 12.41 -8.77
N GLY A 534 -3.16 13.09 -9.80
CA GLY A 534 -3.71 14.37 -10.26
C GLY A 534 -3.29 15.48 -9.29
N GLU A 535 -3.99 15.57 -8.16
CA GLU A 535 -3.56 16.37 -7.00
C GLU A 535 -3.38 15.43 -5.80
N GLY A 536 -2.37 15.65 -4.98
CA GLY A 536 -2.14 14.81 -3.80
C GLY A 536 -0.81 15.09 -3.12
N GLY A 537 -0.68 14.63 -1.88
CA GLY A 537 0.56 14.65 -1.13
C GLY A 537 0.49 13.75 0.09
N ALA A 538 1.59 13.65 0.83
CA ALA A 538 1.63 12.91 2.07
C ALA A 538 2.57 13.56 3.07
N VAL A 539 2.25 13.42 4.36
CA VAL A 539 3.19 13.64 5.46
C VAL A 539 3.73 12.28 5.89
N VAL A 540 5.04 12.11 5.81
CA VAL A 540 5.77 10.98 6.36
C VAL A 540 6.06 11.29 7.81
N VAL A 541 5.74 10.36 8.71
CA VAL A 541 5.92 10.52 10.15
C VAL A 541 7.00 9.56 10.61
N ASN A 542 8.08 10.10 11.16
CA ASN A 542 9.16 9.31 11.75
C ASN A 542 9.12 9.36 13.27
N ASN A 543 8.68 10.49 13.84
CA ASN A 543 8.44 10.64 15.26
C ASN A 543 7.00 10.19 15.62
N PRO A 544 6.82 9.06 16.35
CA PRO A 544 5.49 8.49 16.60
C PRO A 544 4.57 9.40 17.41
N ARG A 545 5.11 10.37 18.16
CA ARG A 545 4.31 11.34 18.92
C ARG A 545 3.52 12.29 18.00
N LEU A 546 3.94 12.45 16.75
CA LEU A 546 3.34 13.38 15.80
C LEU A 546 2.19 12.75 14.98
N ALA A 547 2.05 11.43 14.94
CA ALA A 547 1.08 10.77 14.06
C ALA A 547 -0.37 11.22 14.31
N THR A 548 -0.81 11.21 15.57
CA THR A 548 -2.16 11.67 15.94
C THR A 548 -2.34 13.17 15.72
N ILE A 549 -1.30 13.98 15.95
CA ILE A 549 -1.33 15.43 15.74
C ILE A 549 -1.47 15.76 14.25
N VAL A 550 -0.69 15.13 13.38
CA VAL A 550 -0.77 15.29 11.92
C VAL A 550 -2.17 14.94 11.41
N ARG A 551 -2.76 13.83 11.88
CA ARG A 551 -4.15 13.46 11.53
C ARG A 551 -5.17 14.46 12.09
N SER A 552 -4.96 14.97 13.30
CA SER A 552 -5.80 16.02 13.89
C SER A 552 -5.80 17.28 13.03
N VAL A 553 -4.62 17.80 12.65
CA VAL A 553 -4.48 18.96 11.75
C VAL A 553 -5.19 18.73 10.42
N ARG A 554 -5.05 17.54 9.82
CA ARG A 554 -5.74 17.18 8.56
C ARG A 554 -7.26 17.06 8.70
N ASP A 555 -7.74 16.63 9.87
CA ASP A 555 -9.13 16.23 10.12
C ASP A 555 -9.84 17.21 11.06
N TRP A 556 -9.94 18.48 10.64
CA TRP A 556 -10.64 19.59 11.28
C TRP A 556 -10.11 19.99 12.66
N GLY A 557 -8.95 19.48 13.08
CA GLY A 557 -8.40 19.71 14.41
C GLY A 557 -9.00 18.81 15.48
N ARG A 558 -9.79 17.81 15.08
CA ARG A 558 -10.50 16.93 16.03
C ARG A 558 -9.50 16.11 16.86
N ALA A 559 -9.81 15.92 18.13
CA ALA A 559 -9.04 15.06 19.05
C ALA A 559 -9.22 13.57 18.71
N CYS A 560 -10.37 13.22 18.14
CA CYS A 560 -10.72 11.86 17.77
C CYS A 560 -9.92 11.32 16.58
N TRP A 561 -9.32 10.15 16.74
CA TRP A 561 -8.56 9.45 15.70
C TRP A 561 -9.33 8.30 15.04
N CYS A 562 -10.66 8.32 15.10
CA CYS A 562 -11.47 7.35 14.36
C CYS A 562 -11.24 7.49 12.85
N ALA A 563 -11.04 6.36 12.18
CA ALA A 563 -11.10 6.29 10.72
C ALA A 563 -12.48 6.72 10.19
N PRO A 564 -12.61 7.14 8.93
CA PRO A 564 -13.90 7.43 8.32
C PRO A 564 -14.89 6.27 8.48
N GLY A 565 -16.15 6.59 8.80
CA GLY A 565 -17.18 5.59 9.11
C GLY A 565 -17.05 4.91 10.47
N GLU A 566 -15.97 5.10 11.23
CA GLU A 566 -15.80 4.55 12.58
C GLU A 566 -16.28 5.51 13.67
N SER A 567 -16.69 4.95 14.80
CA SER A 567 -16.96 5.70 16.03
C SER A 567 -16.35 4.97 17.22
N ASN A 568 -15.97 5.73 18.25
CA ASN A 568 -15.48 5.20 19.52
C ASN A 568 -14.17 4.36 19.47
N THR A 569 -13.26 4.63 18.53
CA THR A 569 -11.92 3.98 18.50
C THR A 569 -11.17 4.18 19.82
N CYS A 570 -11.40 5.28 20.53
CA CYS A 570 -10.83 5.57 21.84
C CYS A 570 -11.43 4.74 23.02
N GLY A 571 -12.51 3.99 22.80
CA GLY A 571 -13.24 3.28 23.86
C GLY A 571 -14.01 4.16 24.86
N LYS A 572 -13.85 5.49 24.80
CA LYS A 572 -14.42 6.48 25.73
C LYS A 572 -15.07 7.67 25.03
N ARG A 573 -15.75 7.49 23.89
CA ARG A 573 -16.30 8.58 23.05
C ARG A 573 -17.03 9.68 23.84
N PHE A 574 -17.85 9.30 24.82
CA PHE A 574 -18.59 10.23 25.68
C PHE A 574 -17.99 10.33 27.10
N GLY A 575 -16.79 9.78 27.32
CA GLY A 575 -16.10 9.76 28.61
C GLY A 575 -14.89 10.69 28.65
N TRP A 576 -14.64 11.48 27.60
CA TRP A 576 -13.60 12.52 27.59
C TRP A 576 -14.12 13.80 28.24
N GLU A 577 -13.28 14.43 29.05
CA GLU A 577 -13.49 15.76 29.62
C GLU A 577 -12.26 16.60 29.27
N LEU A 578 -12.41 17.48 28.27
CA LEU A 578 -11.31 18.26 27.68
C LEU A 578 -11.74 19.73 27.57
N GLY A 579 -10.90 20.63 28.07
CA GLY A 579 -11.22 22.06 28.14
C GLY A 579 -12.44 22.34 29.03
N GLU A 580 -13.26 23.31 28.63
CA GLU A 580 -14.48 23.72 29.34
C GLU A 580 -15.75 23.06 28.76
N LEU A 581 -15.59 22.01 27.94
CA LEU A 581 -16.72 21.29 27.34
C LEU A 581 -17.50 20.50 28.41
N PRO A 582 -18.84 20.38 28.28
CA PRO A 582 -19.64 19.65 29.24
C PRO A 582 -19.32 18.15 29.23
N ARG A 583 -19.44 17.50 30.38
CA ARG A 583 -19.31 16.03 30.50
C ARG A 583 -20.25 15.33 29.51
N GLY A 584 -19.75 14.32 28.81
CA GLY A 584 -20.53 13.59 27.81
C GLY A 584 -20.44 14.18 26.39
N TYR A 585 -19.71 15.28 26.17
CA TYR A 585 -19.52 15.82 24.83
C TYR A 585 -18.84 14.80 23.90
N ASP A 586 -19.33 14.71 22.67
CA ASP A 586 -18.88 13.69 21.73
C ASP A 586 -17.43 13.95 21.31
N HIS A 587 -16.53 13.00 21.58
CA HIS A 587 -15.13 13.08 21.18
C HIS A 587 -14.94 13.36 19.67
N LYS A 588 -15.88 12.98 18.80
CA LYS A 588 -15.82 13.34 17.37
C LYS A 588 -15.86 14.85 17.10
N TYR A 589 -16.42 15.61 18.03
CA TYR A 589 -16.58 17.06 17.96
C TYR A 589 -15.78 17.81 19.04
N ILE A 590 -14.81 17.14 19.67
CA ILE A 590 -13.80 17.83 20.48
C ILE A 590 -12.64 18.17 19.55
N TYR A 591 -12.18 19.42 19.57
CA TYR A 591 -11.10 19.93 18.73
C TYR A 591 -9.91 20.36 19.61
N SER A 592 -8.79 19.64 19.51
CA SER A 592 -7.59 19.83 20.34
C SER A 592 -6.46 20.56 19.62
N THR A 593 -6.59 20.75 18.31
CA THR A 593 -5.62 21.44 17.46
C THR A 593 -6.35 22.40 16.54
N LEU A 594 -5.73 23.50 16.13
CA LEU A 594 -6.22 24.27 14.99
C LEU A 594 -6.00 23.44 13.72
N GLY A 595 -7.08 22.95 13.10
CA GLY A 595 -6.98 22.08 11.94
C GLY A 595 -7.80 22.55 10.75
N TYR A 596 -7.69 21.76 9.69
CA TYR A 596 -8.20 22.03 8.35
C TYR A 596 -8.91 20.80 7.79
N ASN A 597 -9.37 20.82 6.54
CA ASN A 597 -9.78 19.60 5.85
C ASN A 597 -8.90 19.36 4.64
N PHE A 598 -7.81 18.62 4.84
CA PHE A 598 -6.83 18.34 3.79
C PHE A 598 -6.87 16.91 3.28
N LYS A 599 -7.91 16.13 3.60
CA LYS A 599 -8.06 14.77 3.07
C LYS A 599 -8.24 14.81 1.54
N PRO A 600 -7.52 13.97 0.77
CA PRO A 600 -7.87 13.71 -0.63
C PRO A 600 -9.10 12.78 -0.71
N THR A 601 -9.58 12.55 -1.93
CA THR A 601 -10.62 11.55 -2.24
C THR A 601 -10.02 10.15 -2.39
N ASP A 602 -10.84 9.11 -2.30
CA ASP A 602 -10.36 7.74 -2.58
C ASP A 602 -10.01 7.56 -4.07
N LEU A 603 -10.64 8.34 -4.95
CA LEU A 603 -10.38 8.34 -6.38
C LEU A 603 -8.93 8.77 -6.67
N GLN A 604 -8.45 9.81 -5.98
CA GLN A 604 -7.05 10.24 -6.05
C GLN A 604 -6.11 9.13 -5.55
N ALA A 605 -6.45 8.50 -4.41
CA ALA A 605 -5.64 7.42 -3.86
C ALA A 605 -5.57 6.20 -4.78
N ALA A 606 -6.66 5.86 -5.48
CA ALA A 606 -6.73 4.72 -6.40
C ALA A 606 -5.73 4.83 -7.56
N ILE A 607 -5.60 6.04 -8.14
CA ILE A 607 -4.57 6.37 -9.14
C ILE A 607 -3.17 6.16 -8.52
N GLY A 608 -2.97 6.70 -7.32
CA GLY A 608 -1.68 6.59 -6.62
C GLY A 608 -1.27 5.15 -6.34
N VAL A 609 -2.21 4.25 -6.04
CA VAL A 609 -1.89 2.83 -5.78
C VAL A 609 -1.26 2.17 -7.00
N ALA A 610 -1.80 2.42 -8.20
CA ALA A 610 -1.22 1.92 -9.44
C ALA A 610 0.16 2.56 -9.73
N GLN A 611 0.28 3.86 -9.52
CA GLN A 611 1.55 4.57 -9.73
C GLN A 611 2.66 4.08 -8.79
N LEU A 612 2.32 3.76 -7.55
CA LEU A 612 3.28 3.30 -6.55
C LEU A 612 3.90 1.95 -6.92
N ASP A 613 3.15 1.07 -7.58
CA ASP A 613 3.66 -0.21 -8.11
C ASP A 613 4.72 -0.01 -9.22
N ARG A 614 4.72 1.18 -9.85
CA ARG A 614 5.66 1.55 -10.92
C ARG A 614 6.82 2.41 -10.44
N LEU A 615 6.79 2.88 -9.20
CA LEU A 615 7.76 3.84 -8.65
C LEU A 615 9.20 3.37 -8.83
N ALA A 616 9.51 2.10 -8.55
CA ALA A 616 10.86 1.57 -8.70
C ALA A 616 11.40 1.71 -10.14
N GLY A 617 10.54 1.43 -11.14
CA GLY A 617 10.88 1.62 -12.55
C GLY A 617 11.05 3.09 -12.93
N PHE A 618 10.22 3.98 -12.37
CA PHE A 618 10.35 5.43 -12.58
C PHE A 618 11.66 5.99 -12.02
N VAL A 619 12.05 5.57 -10.81
CA VAL A 619 13.33 5.95 -10.19
C VAL A 619 14.50 5.47 -11.05
N ALA A 620 14.46 4.21 -11.51
CA ALA A 620 15.50 3.66 -12.38
C ALA A 620 15.64 4.45 -13.68
N LYS A 621 14.52 4.75 -14.36
CA LYS A 621 14.53 5.53 -15.60
C LYS A 621 15.04 6.95 -15.42
N ARG A 622 14.67 7.63 -14.33
CA ARG A 622 15.18 8.96 -13.99
C ARG A 622 16.71 8.97 -13.82
N ARG A 623 17.26 7.97 -13.14
CA ARG A 623 18.71 7.80 -12.98
C ARG A 623 19.41 7.51 -14.31
N GLU A 624 18.85 6.62 -15.12
CA GLU A 624 19.36 6.31 -16.46
C GLU A 624 19.42 7.57 -17.35
N HIS A 625 18.32 8.33 -17.42
CA HIS A 625 18.23 9.55 -18.21
C HIS A 625 19.23 10.61 -17.70
N PHE A 626 19.37 10.75 -16.39
CA PHE A 626 20.34 11.66 -15.78
C PHE A 626 21.80 11.31 -16.17
N VAL A 627 22.17 10.02 -16.11
CA VAL A 627 23.52 9.57 -16.53
C VAL A 627 23.76 9.87 -18.01
N ARG A 628 22.79 9.57 -18.87
CA ARG A 628 22.91 9.83 -20.31
C ARG A 628 23.10 11.31 -20.64
N LEU A 629 22.30 12.19 -20.02
CA LEU A 629 22.46 13.64 -20.20
C LEU A 629 23.78 14.14 -19.61
N SER A 630 24.22 13.61 -18.47
CA SER A 630 25.52 13.95 -17.88
C SER A 630 26.69 13.64 -18.81
N VAL A 631 26.66 12.47 -19.46
CA VAL A 631 27.68 12.07 -20.44
C VAL A 631 27.59 12.95 -21.69
N ALA A 632 26.39 13.13 -22.24
CA ALA A 632 26.19 13.88 -23.47
C ALA A 632 26.55 15.37 -23.35
N LEU A 633 26.36 15.97 -22.17
CA LEU A 633 26.67 17.37 -21.91
C LEU A 633 28.08 17.59 -21.32
N ALA A 634 28.81 16.52 -20.98
CA ALA A 634 30.17 16.61 -20.44
C ALA A 634 31.15 17.42 -21.33
N PRO A 635 31.08 17.37 -22.67
CA PRO A 635 31.95 18.18 -23.53
C PRO A 635 31.79 19.70 -23.35
N PHE A 636 30.69 20.16 -22.75
CA PHE A 636 30.40 21.59 -22.55
C PHE A 636 30.71 22.08 -21.13
N ARG A 637 31.49 21.34 -20.32
CA ARG A 637 31.82 21.69 -18.92
C ARG A 637 32.63 22.98 -18.77
N ASP A 638 33.30 23.42 -19.82
CA ASP A 638 33.96 24.73 -19.94
C ASP A 638 32.94 25.90 -19.99
N ARG A 639 31.71 25.62 -20.43
CA ARG A 639 30.61 26.58 -20.63
C ARG A 639 29.45 26.40 -19.67
N LEU A 640 29.32 25.21 -19.09
CA LEU A 640 28.23 24.82 -18.19
C LEU A 640 28.78 24.27 -16.87
N VAL A 641 28.05 24.49 -15.79
CA VAL A 641 28.17 23.72 -14.56
C VAL A 641 27.08 22.65 -14.58
N LEU A 642 27.52 21.39 -14.63
CA LEU A 642 26.65 20.22 -14.58
C LEU A 642 26.36 19.83 -13.13
N PRO A 643 25.22 19.17 -12.86
CA PRO A 643 24.84 18.78 -11.51
C PRO A 643 25.85 17.79 -10.90
N THR A 644 26.03 17.88 -9.58
CA THR A 644 26.96 17.04 -8.82
C THR A 644 26.22 16.25 -7.74
N GLU A 645 26.58 14.98 -7.62
CA GLU A 645 26.05 14.05 -6.63
C GLU A 645 27.05 13.85 -5.50
N ASP A 646 26.57 13.73 -4.26
CA ASP A 646 27.39 13.25 -3.16
C ASP A 646 27.56 11.71 -3.28
N PRO A 647 28.76 11.14 -3.10
CA PRO A 647 28.98 9.69 -3.15
C PRO A 647 28.16 8.87 -2.15
N ARG A 648 27.67 9.49 -1.08
CA ARG A 648 26.79 8.87 -0.07
C ARG A 648 25.32 8.87 -0.52
N ALA A 649 24.96 9.71 -1.49
CA ALA A 649 23.60 9.83 -2.01
C ALA A 649 23.36 8.89 -3.19
N GLN A 650 22.10 8.49 -3.36
CA GLN A 650 21.59 7.97 -4.63
C GLN A 650 20.34 8.77 -4.98
N PRO A 651 20.48 9.90 -5.70
CA PRO A 651 19.37 10.76 -6.02
C PRO A 651 18.28 10.06 -6.83
N SER A 652 17.06 10.53 -6.67
CA SER A 652 15.94 10.22 -7.56
C SER A 652 15.58 11.51 -8.27
N TRP A 653 16.35 11.84 -9.31
CA TRP A 653 16.30 13.16 -9.94
C TRP A 653 14.90 13.53 -10.46
N PHE A 654 14.41 14.67 -10.02
CA PHE A 654 13.20 15.29 -10.53
C PHE A 654 13.45 15.92 -11.91
N GLY A 655 14.56 16.66 -12.03
CA GLY A 655 15.00 17.36 -13.23
C GLY A 655 16.54 17.39 -13.33
N PHE A 656 17.06 17.89 -14.43
CA PHE A 656 18.50 18.03 -14.70
C PHE A 656 18.91 19.51 -14.67
N PRO A 657 19.36 20.05 -13.52
CA PRO A 657 19.70 21.45 -13.38
C PRO A 657 21.08 21.80 -13.94
N ILE A 658 21.15 22.92 -14.67
CA ILE A 658 22.32 23.39 -15.41
C ILE A 658 22.52 24.88 -15.11
N THR A 659 23.70 25.27 -14.65
CA THR A 659 24.10 26.67 -14.54
C THR A 659 25.01 27.04 -15.70
N VAL A 660 24.72 28.13 -16.41
CA VAL A 660 25.64 28.65 -17.43
C VAL A 660 26.83 29.34 -16.79
N ARG A 661 28.02 29.21 -17.38
CA ARG A 661 29.22 29.94 -16.95
C ARG A 661 29.25 31.33 -17.58
N GLU A 662 30.19 32.16 -17.11
CA GLU A 662 30.44 33.49 -17.67
C GLU A 662 30.68 33.42 -19.19
N GLY A 663 30.19 34.43 -19.91
CA GLY A 663 30.23 34.47 -21.39
C GLY A 663 29.09 33.70 -22.08
N VAL A 664 28.33 32.87 -21.37
CA VAL A 664 27.17 32.15 -21.92
C VAL A 664 25.87 32.81 -21.46
N SER A 665 25.04 33.24 -22.41
CA SER A 665 23.71 33.79 -22.09
C SER A 665 22.70 32.66 -21.81
N ARG A 666 22.27 32.52 -20.55
CA ARG A 666 21.18 31.61 -20.16
C ARG A 666 19.93 31.86 -21.00
N ALA A 667 19.56 33.13 -21.19
CA ALA A 667 18.36 33.50 -21.95
C ALA A 667 18.44 33.02 -23.40
N ALA A 668 19.59 33.18 -24.06
CA ALA A 668 19.77 32.71 -25.44
C ALA A 668 19.73 31.18 -25.54
N LEU A 669 20.35 30.47 -24.59
CA LEU A 669 20.33 29.00 -24.55
C LEU A 669 18.91 28.47 -24.31
N VAL A 670 18.22 28.99 -23.29
CA VAL A 670 16.82 28.65 -22.99
C VAL A 670 15.93 28.93 -24.21
N GLN A 671 16.06 30.11 -24.84
CA GLN A 671 15.28 30.43 -26.03
C GLN A 671 15.57 29.46 -27.18
N ALA A 672 16.83 29.06 -27.40
CA ALA A 672 17.18 28.09 -28.42
C ALA A 672 16.56 26.70 -28.16
N LEU A 673 16.58 26.24 -26.91
CA LEU A 673 15.97 24.97 -26.50
C LEU A 673 14.44 25.01 -26.63
N GLU A 674 13.78 26.06 -26.13
CA GLU A 674 12.32 26.23 -26.24
C GLU A 674 11.87 26.34 -27.69
N THR A 675 12.62 27.06 -28.53
CA THR A 675 12.36 27.13 -29.99
C THR A 675 12.53 25.77 -30.67
N ALA A 676 13.36 24.89 -30.12
CA ALA A 676 13.50 23.51 -30.57
C ALA A 676 12.42 22.57 -29.98
N ASN A 677 11.42 23.10 -29.27
CA ASN A 677 10.40 22.34 -28.53
C ASN A 677 10.96 21.47 -27.39
N ILE A 678 12.08 21.89 -26.80
CA ILE A 678 12.66 21.32 -25.58
C ILE A 678 12.29 22.22 -24.41
N GLU A 679 11.43 21.69 -23.54
CA GLU A 679 10.90 22.46 -22.42
C GLU A 679 11.96 22.62 -21.31
N THR A 680 12.07 23.84 -20.80
CA THR A 680 12.98 24.25 -19.74
C THR A 680 12.20 24.86 -18.58
N ARG A 681 12.80 24.87 -17.39
CA ARG A 681 12.25 25.55 -16.21
C ARG A 681 13.34 26.24 -15.41
N GLN A 682 12.98 27.33 -14.75
CA GLN A 682 13.84 27.90 -13.71
C GLN A 682 13.80 27.02 -12.46
N VAL A 683 14.85 27.06 -11.64
CA VAL A 683 14.87 26.36 -10.35
C VAL A 683 13.94 27.09 -9.37
N PHE A 684 12.66 26.68 -9.38
CA PHE A 684 11.60 27.18 -8.50
C PHE A 684 11.48 28.71 -8.48
N GLY A 685 11.48 29.33 -7.30
CA GLY A 685 11.46 30.77 -7.12
C GLY A 685 12.80 31.46 -7.38
N GLY A 686 13.88 30.72 -7.71
CA GLY A 686 15.24 31.24 -7.74
C GLY A 686 15.65 31.72 -6.35
N ASN A 687 15.81 33.04 -6.17
CA ASN A 687 15.88 33.63 -4.85
C ASN A 687 14.47 34.04 -4.41
N ILE A 688 13.88 33.26 -3.50
CA ILE A 688 12.52 33.50 -3.01
C ILE A 688 12.34 34.91 -2.41
N LEU A 689 13.40 35.52 -1.88
CA LEU A 689 13.37 36.86 -1.29
C LEU A 689 13.24 37.99 -2.32
N LYS A 690 13.48 37.69 -3.60
CA LYS A 690 13.29 38.63 -4.72
C LYS A 690 11.89 38.54 -5.31
N GLN A 691 11.12 37.52 -4.93
CA GLN A 691 9.73 37.37 -5.38
C GLN A 691 8.83 38.42 -4.71
N PRO A 692 7.88 39.04 -5.45
CA PRO A 692 7.03 40.09 -4.89
C PRO A 692 6.27 39.69 -3.62
N GLY A 693 5.74 38.46 -3.56
CA GLY A 693 4.95 37.97 -2.43
C GLY A 693 5.74 37.71 -1.14
N TYR A 694 7.08 37.69 -1.20
CA TYR A 694 7.95 37.41 -0.06
C TYR A 694 8.90 38.58 0.26
N ARG A 695 8.69 39.75 -0.35
CA ARG A 695 9.56 40.92 -0.20
C ARG A 695 9.63 41.39 1.25
N ASP A 696 8.48 41.49 1.90
CA ASP A 696 8.29 42.17 3.19
C ASP A 696 8.06 41.21 4.37
N ILE A 697 8.36 39.92 4.20
CA ILE A 697 8.26 38.94 5.29
C ILE A 697 9.28 39.23 6.39
N THR A 698 8.91 38.95 7.64
CA THR A 698 9.88 38.92 8.74
C THR A 698 10.85 37.76 8.55
N ARG A 699 12.15 38.02 8.58
CA ARG A 699 13.20 37.03 8.29
C ARG A 699 14.55 37.41 8.84
N ARG A 700 15.47 36.45 8.85
CA ARG A 700 16.92 36.66 9.01
C ARG A 700 17.67 36.05 7.82
N VAL A 701 18.80 36.63 7.45
CA VAL A 701 19.72 36.08 6.45
C VAL A 701 21.07 35.86 7.15
N HIS A 702 21.63 34.66 7.05
CA HIS A 702 22.97 34.35 7.55
C HIS A 702 23.99 34.50 6.42
N GLY A 703 24.93 35.44 6.57
CA GLY A 703 25.93 35.74 5.55
C GLY A 703 25.32 36.41 4.31
N THR A 704 25.72 35.96 3.12
CA THR A 704 25.22 36.44 1.83
C THR A 704 24.41 35.36 1.12
N LEU A 705 23.58 35.74 0.14
CA LEU A 705 22.85 34.81 -0.74
C LEU A 705 23.37 34.89 -2.18
N ALA A 706 24.70 34.93 -2.33
CA ALA A 706 25.36 35.21 -3.60
C ALA A 706 25.18 34.04 -4.58
N GLU A 707 25.31 32.80 -4.11
CA GLU A 707 25.09 31.63 -4.96
C GLU A 707 23.60 31.42 -5.24
N THR A 708 22.71 31.75 -4.30
CA THR A 708 21.26 31.80 -4.55
C THR A 708 20.92 32.80 -5.66
N ASP A 709 21.47 34.02 -5.62
CA ASP A 709 21.26 35.04 -6.66
C ASP A 709 21.85 34.58 -8.01
N ARG A 710 22.98 33.89 -7.99
CA ARG A 710 23.55 33.23 -9.17
C ARG A 710 22.64 32.13 -9.71
N ILE A 711 22.06 31.29 -8.86
CA ILE A 711 21.12 30.24 -9.26
C ILE A 711 19.91 30.86 -9.97
N MET A 712 19.32 31.90 -9.39
CA MET A 712 18.19 32.63 -9.98
C MET A 712 18.51 33.20 -11.38
N ARG A 713 19.72 33.74 -11.56
CA ARG A 713 20.13 34.41 -12.79
C ARG A 713 20.58 33.44 -13.89
N ASP A 714 21.36 32.42 -13.52
CA ASP A 714 22.18 31.65 -14.46
C ASP A 714 21.76 30.17 -14.56
N THR A 715 20.85 29.69 -13.71
CA THR A 715 20.46 28.27 -13.67
C THR A 715 19.07 28.06 -14.25
N PHE A 716 18.89 26.94 -14.94
CA PHE A 716 17.62 26.38 -15.39
C PHE A 716 17.72 24.85 -15.31
N PHE A 717 16.64 24.13 -15.56
CA PHE A 717 16.67 22.67 -15.66
C PHE A 717 15.85 22.16 -16.84
N ILE A 718 16.20 20.95 -17.28
CA ILE A 718 15.50 20.16 -18.30
C ILE A 718 15.03 18.83 -17.72
N GLY A 719 14.28 18.04 -18.48
CA GLY A 719 13.68 16.81 -17.99
C GLY A 719 14.62 15.62 -17.90
N VAL A 720 14.38 14.78 -16.88
CA VAL A 720 14.86 13.39 -16.78
C VAL A 720 13.72 12.40 -16.50
N TYR A 721 12.48 12.87 -16.56
CA TYR A 721 11.32 12.06 -16.19
C TYR A 721 11.14 10.81 -17.09
N PRO A 722 10.40 9.78 -16.64
CA PRO A 722 10.35 8.49 -17.31
C PRO A 722 9.71 8.50 -18.71
N GLY A 723 9.03 9.58 -19.12
CA GLY A 723 8.40 9.70 -20.44
C GLY A 723 9.34 10.15 -21.57
N LEU A 724 10.62 10.38 -21.27
CA LEU A 724 11.63 10.67 -22.29
C LEU A 724 12.07 9.38 -22.99
N THR A 725 12.15 9.42 -24.32
CA THR A 725 12.68 8.33 -25.14
C THR A 725 14.14 8.59 -25.53
N ASP A 726 14.81 7.56 -26.03
CA ASP A 726 16.21 7.66 -26.50
C ASP A 726 16.37 8.75 -27.57
N GLY A 727 15.47 8.79 -28.55
CA GLY A 727 15.47 9.82 -29.59
C GLY A 727 15.24 11.23 -29.05
N MET A 728 14.47 11.40 -27.97
CA MET A 728 14.32 12.69 -27.30
C MET A 728 15.62 13.12 -26.60
N LEU A 729 16.27 12.21 -25.87
CA LEU A 729 17.53 12.50 -25.16
C LEU A 729 18.67 12.84 -26.13
N GLU A 730 18.78 12.10 -27.24
CA GLU A 730 19.73 12.39 -28.31
C GLU A 730 19.45 13.75 -28.97
N PHE A 731 18.18 14.07 -29.19
CA PHE A 731 17.79 15.37 -29.73
C PHE A 731 18.14 16.52 -28.80
N VAL A 732 17.95 16.35 -27.49
CA VAL A 732 18.39 17.31 -26.47
C VAL A 732 19.90 17.53 -26.59
N ALA A 733 20.71 16.46 -26.56
CA ALA A 733 22.16 16.56 -26.69
C ALA A 733 22.59 17.30 -27.97
N ARG A 734 21.96 16.97 -29.10
CA ARG A 734 22.22 17.64 -30.38
C ARG A 734 21.88 19.13 -30.33
N ALA A 735 20.76 19.52 -29.69
CA ALA A 735 20.37 20.91 -29.57
C ALA A 735 21.40 21.75 -28.79
N PHE A 736 21.99 21.18 -27.73
CA PHE A 736 23.12 21.82 -27.03
C PHE A 736 24.35 21.94 -27.93
N GLY A 737 24.70 20.89 -28.69
CA GLY A 737 25.79 20.95 -29.66
C GLY A 737 25.57 21.98 -30.78
N GLU A 738 24.35 22.09 -31.32
CA GLU A 738 23.97 23.11 -32.31
C GLU A 738 24.11 24.54 -31.74
N PHE A 739 23.75 24.75 -30.48
CA PHE A 739 23.89 26.06 -29.83
C PHE A 739 25.36 26.45 -29.66
N PHE A 740 26.19 25.53 -29.18
CA PHE A 740 27.59 25.79 -28.85
C PHE A 740 28.57 25.73 -30.03
N SER A 741 28.18 25.17 -31.17
CA SER A 741 28.99 25.17 -32.40
C SER A 741 28.85 26.44 -33.24
N ARG A 742 27.78 27.22 -33.04
CA ARG A 742 27.49 28.45 -33.80
C ARG A 742 28.11 29.71 -33.20
N ARG A 743 28.92 29.60 -32.13
CA ARG A 743 29.46 30.72 -31.37
C ARG A 743 30.90 30.49 -30.95
#